data_AF-A0A4P6PEF8-F1
#
_entry.id   AF-A0A4P6PEF8-F1
#
_cell.length_a   1.000
_cell.length_b   1.000
_cell.length_c   1.000
_cell.angle_alpha   90.00
_cell.angle_beta   90.00
_cell.angle_gamma   90.00
#
_symmetry.space_group_name_H-M   'P 1'
#
loop_
_entity.id
_entity.type
_entity.pdbx_description
1 polymer ?
#
loop_
_entity_poly.entity_id
_entity_poly.type
_entity_poly.pdbx_seq_one_letter_code
_entity_poly.pdbx_strand_id
1 'polypeptide(L)'
;MNRRPPTKEGTALIIALGFLALLTVMILAFAARSRTDRLAGRHYLENARTTQLLHTALADAMENIDATFGTNYPHRLAFGSGNGTGFFISGSVNLSTEEDYLPLGNPPIRTAYENARSTAEWIPVSVDGTEIGRIAYVVVNTSGLLDANSIGNVKTQRRDGRSPAELMLSPELLNELNVSAQLIDADGNKTPAPDTGTAFIHNRDTAWKRFESLRDILTLNTSARGGVIGGDIASFNTYSLYPSNRMNTLLLTEDTDADTLEEVLTEQCGFSDKEAEQLADNYFDYIDADRIPRDLHGSSPEAVPMINEIRLDNVVFEHNVIDPTNVHYEISGELYVETWYPFEPDPPEEIFLDITAADITETSSTDSQAGSIELLDGEDFTGQSLYTTFVVAYTNMSKAVIFPLTEVSSSTDGAFTEYLFAFDYDTTLKLGIAFGENEDTDPTALYFLNETVEINTDEPVDRVENIELELPASAESSDSGVAYSCRDPRINHDFPAHWLEMDATPNAVNDIDDWGEESDLTDKSTIQFYVANQPMTNAAEFGHLSTGKPWDTVRLYAAGEPPDPVLDYFHTPEDLTNTPVRPGCININSPHSNVLATAFWQAPIDDATEITAAQAEILGANLARETGRKWETRSHAGYALADNLPDWGLLTDAQKDSVVANTYRLFGWRDTSYTILLLAQSGTDMNGNGLKDDEIRASRQAVVHVWRDPLTQTAAVTFFGLSDTLRNDVDGGADSWGTLLSAFAPE
;
A
#
# COMPACT_ATOMS: atom_id res chain seq x y z
N MET A 1 86.42 59.60 -68.66
CA MET A 1 85.99 58.74 -67.53
C MET A 1 84.67 58.07 -67.90
N ASN A 2 84.69 56.86 -68.45
CA ASN A 2 83.47 56.11 -68.78
C ASN A 2 83.11 55.19 -67.61
N ARG A 3 82.18 55.63 -66.76
CA ARG A 3 81.59 54.78 -65.72
C ARG A 3 80.64 53.79 -66.42
N ARG A 4 81.02 52.51 -66.49
CA ARG A 4 80.09 51.43 -66.86
C ARG A 4 78.92 51.45 -65.87
N PRO A 5 77.66 51.44 -66.33
CA PRO A 5 76.51 51.33 -65.43
C PRO A 5 76.62 50.03 -64.63
N PRO A 6 76.35 50.04 -63.31
CA PRO A 6 76.39 48.83 -62.50
C PRO A 6 75.41 47.81 -63.08
N THR A 7 75.92 46.61 -63.40
CA THR A 7 75.11 45.53 -63.97
C THR A 7 74.05 45.11 -62.95
N LYS A 8 72.76 45.21 -63.32
CA LYS A 8 71.61 44.81 -62.48
C LYS A 8 71.46 43.28 -62.32
N GLU A 9 72.48 42.51 -62.71
CA GLU A 9 72.46 41.05 -62.74
C GLU A 9 72.33 40.43 -61.34
N GLY A 10 72.80 41.10 -60.28
CA GLY A 10 72.65 40.63 -58.90
C GLY A 10 71.22 40.75 -58.34
N THR A 11 70.45 41.75 -58.79
CA THR A 11 69.10 42.01 -58.25
C THR A 11 68.11 40.93 -58.68
N ALA A 12 68.19 40.47 -59.93
CA ALA A 12 67.34 39.39 -60.43
C ALA A 12 67.58 38.05 -59.70
N LEU A 13 68.85 37.75 -59.38
CA LEU A 13 69.20 36.55 -58.62
C LEU A 13 68.63 36.60 -57.20
N ILE A 14 68.74 37.73 -56.49
CA ILE A 14 68.20 37.88 -55.13
C ILE A 14 66.68 37.74 -55.13
N ILE A 15 65.99 38.33 -56.11
CA ILE A 15 64.53 38.19 -56.25
C ILE A 15 64.16 36.73 -56.50
N ALA A 16 64.85 36.05 -57.42
CA ALA A 16 64.59 34.64 -57.72
C ALA A 16 64.84 33.73 -56.50
N LEU A 17 65.94 33.94 -55.77
CA LEU A 17 66.24 33.17 -54.55
C LEU A 17 65.22 33.43 -53.45
N GLY A 18 64.77 34.68 -53.28
CA GLY A 18 63.70 35.06 -52.35
C GLY A 18 62.37 34.39 -52.69
N PHE A 19 61.99 34.36 -53.97
CA PHE A 19 60.79 33.63 -54.41
C PHE A 19 60.90 32.12 -54.20
N LEU A 20 62.06 31.53 -54.48
CA LEU A 20 62.29 30.10 -54.30
C LEU A 20 62.28 29.70 -52.82
N ALA A 21 62.84 30.54 -51.95
CA ALA A 21 62.74 30.38 -50.50
C ALA A 21 61.29 30.47 -50.01
N LEU A 22 60.53 31.48 -50.45
CA LEU A 22 59.10 31.63 -50.10
C LEU A 22 58.26 30.44 -50.57
N LEU A 23 58.46 29.98 -51.81
CA LEU A 23 57.80 28.78 -52.34
C LEU A 23 58.12 27.54 -51.50
N THR A 24 59.38 27.36 -51.10
CA THR A 24 59.80 26.22 -50.28
C THR A 24 59.13 26.26 -48.90
N VAL A 25 59.06 27.43 -48.27
CA VAL A 25 58.36 27.61 -46.99
C VAL A 25 56.86 27.34 -47.13
N MET A 26 56.22 27.82 -48.19
CA MET A 26 54.81 27.54 -48.45
C MET A 26 54.54 26.03 -48.66
N ILE A 27 55.39 25.34 -49.42
CA ILE A 27 55.26 23.88 -49.63
C ILE A 27 55.41 23.13 -48.31
N LEU A 28 56.40 23.51 -47.48
CA LEU A 28 56.61 22.87 -46.17
C LEU A 28 55.44 23.13 -45.22
N ALA A 29 54.92 24.35 -45.18
CA ALA A 29 53.75 24.72 -44.37
C ALA A 29 52.49 23.97 -44.82
N PHE A 30 52.27 23.85 -46.12
CA PHE A 30 51.16 23.09 -46.69
C PHE A 30 51.28 21.58 -46.37
N ALA A 31 52.48 21.01 -46.49
CA ALA A 31 52.73 19.62 -46.15
C ALA A 31 52.54 19.34 -44.65
N ALA A 32 53.02 20.24 -43.78
CA ALA A 32 52.81 20.16 -42.34
C ALA A 32 51.32 20.24 -41.99
N ARG A 33 50.60 21.22 -42.53
CA ARG A 33 49.15 21.37 -42.33
C ARG A 33 48.37 20.15 -42.81
N SER A 34 48.65 19.65 -44.01
CA SER A 34 48.00 18.45 -44.56
C SER A 34 48.23 17.21 -43.68
N ARG A 35 49.41 17.09 -43.05
CA ARG A 35 49.70 16.01 -42.10
C ARG A 35 48.89 16.17 -40.82
N THR A 36 48.84 17.38 -40.26
CA THR A 36 48.04 17.69 -39.06
C THR A 36 46.55 17.47 -39.32
N ASP A 37 46.02 17.94 -40.44
CA ASP A 37 44.61 17.78 -40.82
C ASP A 37 44.25 16.29 -40.98
N ARG A 38 45.15 15.49 -41.58
CA ARG A 38 44.96 14.03 -41.67
C ARG A 38 45.01 13.34 -40.31
N LEU A 39 45.91 13.75 -39.42
CA LEU A 39 46.00 13.21 -38.05
C LEU A 39 44.76 13.58 -37.23
N ALA A 40 44.31 14.84 -37.31
CA ALA A 40 43.09 15.31 -36.67
C ALA A 40 41.85 14.59 -37.21
N GLY A 41 41.74 14.42 -38.53
CA GLY A 41 40.65 13.68 -39.16
C GLY A 41 40.63 12.20 -38.76
N ARG A 42 41.80 11.55 -38.67
CA ARG A 42 41.90 10.17 -38.14
C ARG A 42 41.48 10.10 -36.68
N HIS A 43 41.97 10.99 -35.83
CA HIS A 43 41.60 11.02 -34.42
C HIS A 43 40.09 11.26 -34.22
N TYR A 44 39.49 12.15 -35.03
CA TYR A 44 38.04 12.36 -35.00
C TYR A 44 37.26 11.11 -35.40
N LEU A 45 37.69 10.42 -36.46
CA LEU A 45 37.07 9.17 -36.92
C LEU A 45 37.21 8.06 -35.87
N GLU A 46 38.39 7.90 -35.27
CA GLU A 46 38.61 6.91 -34.21
C GLU A 46 37.74 7.21 -32.99
N ASN A 47 37.61 8.48 -32.58
CA ASN A 47 36.70 8.85 -31.49
C ASN A 47 35.23 8.55 -31.81
N ALA A 48 34.76 8.87 -33.01
CA ALA A 48 33.39 8.56 -33.44
C ALA A 48 33.15 7.03 -33.43
N ARG A 49 34.13 6.26 -33.89
CA ARG A 49 34.11 4.80 -33.86
C ARG A 49 34.09 4.27 -32.44
N THR A 50 34.92 4.79 -31.53
CA THR A 50 34.90 4.39 -30.11
C THR A 50 33.56 4.70 -29.44
N THR A 51 32.90 5.81 -29.80
CA THR A 51 31.54 6.10 -29.33
C THR A 51 30.52 5.08 -29.84
N GLN A 52 30.60 4.67 -31.10
CA GLN A 52 29.72 3.60 -31.63
C GLN A 52 29.98 2.26 -30.94
N LEU A 53 31.25 1.94 -30.66
CA LEU A 53 31.62 0.76 -29.87
C LEU A 53 31.06 0.86 -28.44
N LEU A 54 31.05 2.04 -27.83
CA LEU A 54 30.44 2.26 -26.52
C LEU A 54 28.93 1.99 -26.52
N HIS A 55 28.21 2.43 -27.56
CA HIS A 55 26.79 2.07 -27.73
C HIS A 55 26.60 0.57 -27.95
N THR A 56 27.54 -0.09 -28.62
CA THR A 56 27.54 -1.55 -28.77
C THR A 56 27.76 -2.23 -27.42
N ALA A 57 28.67 -1.71 -26.59
CA ALA A 57 28.88 -2.17 -25.21
C ALA A 57 27.62 -2.04 -24.36
N LEU A 58 26.89 -0.92 -24.49
CA LEU A 58 25.61 -0.77 -23.80
C LEU A 58 24.57 -1.76 -24.30
N ALA A 59 24.43 -1.94 -25.62
CA ALA A 59 23.48 -2.89 -26.18
C ALA A 59 23.75 -4.32 -25.68
N ASP A 60 25.02 -4.74 -25.68
CA ASP A 60 25.43 -6.04 -25.15
C ASP A 60 25.21 -6.14 -23.63
N ALA A 61 25.49 -5.08 -22.87
CA ALA A 61 25.19 -5.04 -21.43
C ALA A 61 23.69 -5.16 -21.17
N MET A 62 22.84 -4.48 -21.93
CA MET A 62 21.38 -4.56 -21.84
C MET A 62 20.87 -5.95 -22.19
N GLU A 63 21.41 -6.59 -23.23
CA GLU A 63 21.08 -7.96 -23.59
C GLU A 63 21.47 -8.94 -22.48
N ASN A 64 22.63 -8.75 -21.84
CA ASN A 64 23.06 -9.57 -20.71
C ASN A 64 22.24 -9.30 -19.43
N ILE A 65 21.81 -8.05 -19.22
CA ILE A 65 20.83 -7.69 -18.17
C ILE A 65 19.55 -8.48 -18.43
N ASP A 66 18.96 -8.38 -19.63
CA ASP A 66 17.73 -9.07 -20.01
C ASP A 66 17.86 -10.61 -19.96
N ALA A 67 19.03 -11.17 -20.28
CA ALA A 67 19.29 -12.61 -20.18
C ALA A 67 19.50 -13.08 -18.74
N THR A 68 19.99 -12.20 -17.86
CA THR A 68 20.14 -12.47 -16.42
C THR A 68 18.82 -12.23 -15.69
N PHE A 69 17.95 -11.37 -16.23
CA PHE A 69 16.57 -11.22 -15.84
C PHE A 69 15.81 -12.52 -16.12
N GLY A 70 15.58 -13.30 -15.07
CA GLY A 70 14.36 -14.11 -15.03
C GLY A 70 13.13 -13.22 -14.81
N THR A 71 12.00 -13.81 -14.46
CA THR A 71 10.81 -13.10 -13.94
C THR A 71 11.04 -12.38 -12.59
N ASN A 72 12.30 -12.16 -12.18
CA ASN A 72 12.68 -11.98 -10.78
C ASN A 72 13.55 -10.73 -10.58
N TYR A 73 13.52 -10.20 -9.34
CA TYR A 73 14.51 -9.23 -8.87
C TYR A 73 15.94 -9.75 -9.12
N PRO A 74 16.86 -8.93 -9.65
CA PRO A 74 18.20 -9.37 -10.02
C PRO A 74 18.96 -10.00 -8.85
N HIS A 75 19.20 -11.31 -8.92
CA HIS A 75 19.96 -12.07 -7.91
C HIS A 75 21.45 -11.72 -7.88
N ARG A 76 21.96 -11.15 -8.99
CA ARG A 76 23.36 -10.74 -9.10
C ARG A 76 23.48 -9.26 -8.78
N LEU A 77 24.25 -8.97 -7.73
CA LEU A 77 24.59 -7.59 -7.36
C LEU A 77 25.54 -6.94 -8.38
N ALA A 78 26.35 -7.72 -9.09
CA ALA A 78 27.14 -7.25 -10.21
C ALA A 78 27.55 -8.39 -11.15
N PHE A 79 27.85 -8.07 -12.40
CA PHE A 79 28.46 -8.97 -13.37
C PHE A 79 29.25 -8.20 -14.44
N GLY A 80 30.22 -8.88 -15.04
CA GLY A 80 31.08 -8.32 -16.08
C GLY A 80 30.80 -8.91 -17.45
N SER A 81 31.25 -8.23 -18.49
CA SER A 81 31.33 -8.80 -19.85
C SER A 81 32.19 -10.08 -19.85
N GLY A 82 31.77 -11.12 -20.56
CA GLY A 82 32.52 -12.38 -20.61
C GLY A 82 32.41 -13.05 -21.98
N ASN A 83 33.54 -13.46 -22.55
CA ASN A 83 33.58 -14.17 -23.84
C ASN A 83 34.57 -15.35 -23.86
N GLY A 84 35.12 -15.72 -22.69
CA GLY A 84 36.10 -16.78 -22.53
C GLY A 84 37.45 -16.49 -23.18
N THR A 85 37.78 -15.22 -23.44
CA THR A 85 39.02 -14.83 -24.13
C THR A 85 40.22 -14.79 -23.19
N GLY A 86 40.00 -14.69 -21.88
CA GLY A 86 41.05 -14.53 -20.87
C GLY A 86 41.74 -13.16 -20.86
N PHE A 87 41.26 -12.18 -21.66
CA PHE A 87 41.76 -10.81 -21.65
C PHE A 87 40.95 -9.96 -20.67
N PHE A 88 41.29 -10.06 -19.38
CA PHE A 88 40.58 -9.37 -18.30
C PHE A 88 40.82 -7.85 -18.30
N ILE A 89 39.80 -7.08 -17.93
CA ILE A 89 39.90 -5.62 -17.78
C ILE A 89 40.72 -5.23 -16.53
N SER A 90 40.73 -6.07 -15.50
CA SER A 90 41.42 -5.82 -14.23
C SER A 90 42.92 -5.72 -14.44
N GLY A 91 43.44 -4.49 -14.46
CA GLY A 91 44.85 -4.17 -14.71
C GLY A 91 45.12 -3.39 -15.99
N SER A 92 44.15 -3.31 -16.92
CA SER A 92 44.30 -2.56 -18.17
C SER A 92 43.66 -1.16 -18.12
N VAL A 93 42.69 -0.95 -17.24
CA VAL A 93 41.91 0.30 -17.15
C VAL A 93 41.75 0.76 -15.71
N ASN A 94 42.02 2.05 -15.47
CA ASN A 94 41.68 2.70 -14.21
C ASN A 94 40.21 3.14 -14.23
N LEU A 95 39.42 2.65 -13.27
CA LEU A 95 38.01 2.96 -13.09
C LEU A 95 37.75 3.82 -11.84
N SER A 96 38.81 4.37 -11.21
CA SER A 96 38.68 5.04 -9.91
C SER A 96 37.74 6.24 -9.92
N THR A 97 37.50 6.87 -11.08
CA THR A 97 36.59 8.02 -11.19
C THR A 97 35.16 7.56 -11.42
N GLU A 98 34.98 6.49 -12.19
CA GLU A 98 33.69 5.85 -12.44
C GLU A 98 33.17 5.13 -11.19
N GLU A 99 34.05 4.65 -10.33
CA GLU A 99 33.73 4.03 -9.05
C GLU A 99 32.99 4.98 -8.08
N ASP A 100 33.19 6.30 -8.20
CA ASP A 100 32.47 7.30 -7.40
C ASP A 100 30.97 7.35 -7.73
N TYR A 101 30.54 6.78 -8.87
CA TYR A 101 29.13 6.68 -9.26
C TYR A 101 28.45 5.41 -8.72
N LEU A 102 29.19 4.56 -8.02
CA LEU A 102 28.71 3.29 -7.49
C LEU A 102 28.54 3.38 -5.96
N PRO A 103 27.52 2.71 -5.38
CA PRO A 103 27.30 2.66 -3.93
C PRO A 103 28.25 1.65 -3.26
N LEU A 104 29.56 1.80 -3.47
CA LEU A 104 30.58 0.85 -2.99
C LEU A 104 30.76 0.90 -1.47
N GLY A 105 30.11 1.82 -0.75
CA GLY A 105 30.03 1.75 0.72
C GLY A 105 29.31 0.50 1.21
N ASN A 106 28.46 -0.10 0.38
CA ASN A 106 27.76 -1.34 0.65
C ASN A 106 28.69 -2.55 0.45
N PRO A 107 29.09 -3.29 1.51
CA PRO A 107 30.09 -4.35 1.38
C PRO A 107 29.66 -5.49 0.44
N PRO A 108 28.39 -5.96 0.45
CA PRO A 108 27.88 -6.90 -0.56
C PRO A 108 28.05 -6.41 -2.00
N ILE A 109 27.66 -5.17 -2.30
CA ILE A 109 27.80 -4.61 -3.65
C ILE A 109 29.27 -4.46 -4.02
N ARG A 110 30.11 -3.94 -3.12
CA ARG A 110 31.56 -3.81 -3.37
C ARG A 110 32.20 -5.14 -3.72
N THR A 111 31.94 -6.17 -2.91
CA THR A 111 32.50 -7.52 -3.14
C THR A 111 32.03 -8.08 -4.48
N ALA A 112 30.75 -7.91 -4.81
CA ALA A 112 30.21 -8.34 -6.10
C ALA A 112 30.85 -7.57 -7.27
N TYR A 113 31.01 -6.26 -7.15
CA TYR A 113 31.66 -5.41 -8.15
C TYR A 113 33.12 -5.80 -8.37
N GLU A 114 33.91 -6.01 -7.31
CA GLU A 114 35.32 -6.42 -7.42
C GLU A 114 35.46 -7.79 -8.10
N ASN A 115 34.56 -8.73 -7.78
CA ASN A 115 34.49 -10.04 -8.44
C ASN A 115 34.09 -9.91 -9.92
N ALA A 116 33.07 -9.10 -10.22
CA ALA A 116 32.62 -8.83 -11.59
C ALA A 116 33.73 -8.16 -12.42
N ARG A 117 34.41 -7.16 -11.85
CA ARG A 117 35.51 -6.44 -12.50
C ARG A 117 36.73 -7.33 -12.75
N SER A 118 37.08 -8.20 -11.80
CA SER A 118 38.23 -9.12 -11.95
C SER A 118 38.00 -10.23 -12.97
N THR A 119 36.73 -10.54 -13.26
CA THR A 119 36.33 -11.56 -14.24
C THR A 119 35.85 -10.97 -15.56
N ALA A 120 35.59 -9.67 -15.63
CA ALA A 120 35.18 -8.98 -16.85
C ALA A 120 36.30 -9.02 -17.91
N GLU A 121 35.93 -9.40 -19.12
CA GLU A 121 36.82 -9.57 -20.26
C GLU A 121 36.51 -8.58 -21.39
N TRP A 122 37.53 -8.27 -22.17
CA TRP A 122 37.37 -7.58 -23.45
C TRP A 122 36.70 -8.49 -24.49
N ILE A 123 35.63 -7.98 -25.10
CA ILE A 123 34.92 -8.60 -26.22
C ILE A 123 35.40 -7.95 -27.52
N PRO A 124 36.07 -8.68 -28.42
CA PRO A 124 36.52 -8.14 -29.70
C PRO A 124 35.31 -7.88 -30.61
N VAL A 125 35.28 -6.71 -31.24
CA VAL A 125 34.28 -6.33 -32.25
C VAL A 125 34.97 -6.37 -33.60
N SER A 126 34.44 -7.19 -34.52
CA SER A 126 35.04 -7.40 -35.84
C SER A 126 34.08 -7.05 -36.97
N VAL A 127 34.61 -6.49 -38.06
CA VAL A 127 33.88 -6.27 -39.31
C VAL A 127 34.66 -6.97 -40.42
N ASP A 128 33.99 -7.82 -41.18
CA ASP A 128 34.59 -8.65 -42.24
C ASP A 128 35.82 -9.46 -41.76
N GLY A 129 35.76 -9.96 -40.51
CA GLY A 129 36.84 -10.74 -39.90
C GLY A 129 38.06 -9.93 -39.42
N THR A 130 38.04 -8.60 -39.58
CA THR A 130 39.07 -7.71 -39.02
C THR A 130 38.58 -7.12 -37.71
N GLU A 131 39.35 -7.27 -36.63
CA GLU A 131 39.04 -6.65 -35.34
C GLU A 131 39.14 -5.12 -35.46
N ILE A 132 38.02 -4.45 -35.26
CA ILE A 132 37.87 -3.00 -35.38
C ILE A 132 37.99 -2.27 -34.03
N GLY A 133 38.02 -3.03 -32.95
CA GLY A 133 38.07 -2.54 -31.58
C GLY A 133 37.60 -3.62 -30.63
N ARG A 134 37.51 -3.26 -29.35
CA ARG A 134 37.02 -4.12 -28.29
C ARG A 134 36.16 -3.33 -27.32
N ILE A 135 35.19 -4.01 -26.74
CA ILE A 135 34.24 -3.46 -25.76
C ILE A 135 34.33 -4.26 -24.47
N ALA A 136 34.03 -3.64 -23.35
CA ALA A 136 33.84 -4.33 -22.08
C ALA A 136 32.85 -3.53 -21.24
N TYR A 137 32.26 -4.18 -20.25
CA TYR A 137 31.41 -3.49 -19.28
C TYR A 137 31.39 -4.22 -17.95
N VAL A 138 31.00 -3.48 -16.92
CA VAL A 138 30.63 -4.01 -15.60
C VAL A 138 29.27 -3.45 -15.26
N VAL A 139 28.30 -4.32 -15.04
CA VAL A 139 26.95 -3.96 -14.58
C VAL A 139 26.92 -4.13 -13.07
N VAL A 140 26.46 -3.11 -12.37
CA VAL A 140 26.19 -3.14 -10.93
C VAL A 140 24.70 -2.91 -10.72
N ASN A 141 24.05 -3.83 -10.03
CA ASN A 141 22.67 -3.70 -9.61
C ASN A 141 22.59 -2.73 -8.43
N THR A 142 21.88 -1.63 -8.62
CA THR A 142 21.62 -0.58 -7.60
C THR A 142 20.15 -0.49 -7.25
N SER A 143 19.37 -1.51 -7.60
CA SER A 143 17.96 -1.66 -7.24
C SER A 143 17.80 -1.73 -5.72
N GLY A 144 16.65 -1.26 -5.22
CA GLY A 144 16.31 -1.38 -3.80
C GLY A 144 17.13 -0.51 -2.85
N LEU A 145 17.90 0.46 -3.38
CA LEU A 145 18.54 1.53 -2.63
C LEU A 145 17.64 2.78 -2.61
N LEU A 146 17.89 3.68 -1.66
CA LEU A 146 17.13 4.91 -1.49
C LEU A 146 17.52 5.97 -2.52
N ASP A 147 16.56 6.52 -3.25
CA ASP A 147 16.83 7.68 -4.12
C ASP A 147 17.01 8.95 -3.28
N ALA A 148 18.25 9.40 -3.17
CA ALA A 148 18.65 10.61 -2.46
C ALA A 148 17.84 11.86 -2.88
N ASN A 149 17.34 11.91 -4.11
CA ASN A 149 16.58 13.04 -4.63
C ASN A 149 15.11 13.07 -4.19
N SER A 150 14.57 11.93 -3.79
CA SER A 150 13.13 11.74 -3.65
C SER A 150 12.71 11.42 -2.21
N ILE A 151 13.62 10.85 -1.41
CA ILE A 151 13.33 10.44 -0.03
C ILE A 151 13.32 11.61 0.95
N GLY A 152 12.34 11.67 1.84
CA GLY A 152 12.26 12.70 2.87
C GLY A 152 11.96 14.10 2.32
N ASN A 153 11.34 14.95 3.14
CA ASN A 153 11.08 16.36 2.84
C ASN A 153 10.96 17.12 4.15
N VAL A 154 11.63 18.26 4.28
CA VAL A 154 11.61 19.06 5.53
C VAL A 154 10.21 19.54 5.93
N LYS A 155 9.24 19.52 5.01
CA LYS A 155 7.85 19.96 5.25
C LYS A 155 6.89 18.81 5.46
N THR A 156 7.29 17.58 5.15
CA THR A 156 6.41 16.42 5.19
C THR A 156 6.73 15.62 6.44
N GLN A 157 5.76 15.56 7.35
CA GLN A 157 5.83 14.65 8.49
C GLN A 157 5.53 13.23 8.03
N ARG A 158 6.07 12.24 8.73
CA ARG A 158 5.67 10.85 8.51
C ARG A 158 4.21 10.69 8.88
N ARG A 159 3.39 10.18 7.96
CA ARG A 159 1.96 9.95 8.16
C ARG A 159 1.60 8.59 7.55
N ASP A 160 0.84 8.60 6.49
CA ASP A 160 0.20 7.45 5.86
C ASP A 160 0.97 6.87 4.67
N GLY A 161 2.23 7.29 4.49
CA GLY A 161 3.11 6.72 3.48
C GLY A 161 2.68 7.03 2.05
N ARG A 162 1.92 8.11 1.82
CA ARG A 162 1.46 8.54 0.49
C ARG A 162 2.63 8.87 -0.44
N SER A 163 3.75 9.33 0.11
CA SER A 163 4.90 9.76 -0.68
C SER A 163 6.23 9.26 -0.13
N PRO A 164 7.21 8.89 -0.98
CA PRO A 164 8.60 8.69 -0.56
C PRO A 164 9.22 9.88 0.18
N ALA A 165 8.66 11.08 0.00
CA ALA A 165 9.01 12.27 0.77
C ALA A 165 8.73 12.13 2.28
N GLU A 166 7.96 11.13 2.70
CA GLU A 166 7.71 10.79 4.10
C GLU A 166 8.75 9.83 4.68
N LEU A 167 9.64 9.27 3.87
CA LEU A 167 10.71 8.40 4.37
C LEU A 167 11.63 9.19 5.29
N MET A 168 11.69 8.77 6.55
CA MET A 168 12.53 9.37 7.58
C MET A 168 13.90 8.68 7.56
N LEU A 169 14.96 9.46 7.73
CA LEU A 169 16.33 8.96 7.72
C LEU A 169 16.90 8.99 9.13
N SER A 170 17.32 7.83 9.65
CA SER A 170 17.95 7.73 10.97
C SER A 170 19.39 7.25 10.85
N PRO A 171 20.36 7.86 11.56
CA PRO A 171 21.73 7.34 11.65
C PRO A 171 21.81 5.98 12.37
N GLU A 172 20.76 5.57 13.08
CA GLU A 172 20.68 4.24 13.71
C GLU A 172 20.42 3.14 12.67
N LEU A 173 19.73 3.49 11.57
CA LEU A 173 19.47 2.58 10.46
C LEU A 173 20.53 2.73 9.36
N LEU A 174 20.91 3.97 9.05
CA LEU A 174 21.83 4.30 7.97
C LEU A 174 23.17 4.76 8.53
N ASN A 175 24.09 3.81 8.69
CA ASN A 175 25.42 4.03 9.27
C ASN A 175 26.25 5.10 8.53
N GLU A 176 25.93 5.38 7.27
CA GLU A 176 26.62 6.43 6.50
C GLU A 176 26.21 7.84 6.91
N LEU A 177 25.09 8.05 7.60
CA LEU A 177 24.72 9.37 8.10
C LEU A 177 25.66 9.75 9.25
N ASN A 178 26.12 11.00 9.25
CA ASN A 178 26.98 11.48 10.34
C ASN A 178 26.18 11.49 11.67
N VAL A 179 26.85 11.59 12.80
CA VAL A 179 26.25 11.81 14.13
C VAL A 179 26.23 13.29 14.50
N SER A 180 27.07 14.12 13.85
CA SER A 180 27.12 15.58 14.03
C SER A 180 26.80 16.29 12.72
N ALA A 181 25.53 16.61 12.48
CA ALA A 181 25.15 17.28 11.24
C ALA A 181 24.91 18.79 11.40
N GLN A 182 25.14 19.51 10.30
CA GLN A 182 24.94 20.93 10.21
C GLN A 182 23.98 21.25 9.05
N LEU A 183 23.05 22.16 9.29
CA LEU A 183 22.26 22.83 8.26
C LEU A 183 23.14 23.87 7.58
N ILE A 184 23.09 23.91 6.25
CA ILE A 184 23.83 24.82 5.39
C ILE A 184 22.82 25.70 4.68
N ASP A 185 22.87 27.02 4.94
CA ASP A 185 22.03 27.98 4.24
C ASP A 185 22.56 28.30 2.83
N ALA A 186 21.80 29.08 2.06
CA ALA A 186 22.18 29.47 0.69
C ALA A 186 23.51 30.26 0.61
N ASP A 187 23.94 30.87 1.71
CA ASP A 187 25.20 31.62 1.83
C ASP A 187 26.36 30.73 2.31
N GLY A 188 26.10 29.46 2.62
CA GLY A 188 27.07 28.49 3.13
C GLY A 188 27.34 28.57 4.63
N ASN A 189 26.55 29.33 5.39
CA ASN A 189 26.67 29.36 6.85
C ASN A 189 26.14 28.06 7.44
N LYS A 190 26.78 27.62 8.52
CA LYS A 190 26.49 26.33 9.16
C LYS A 190 25.82 26.54 10.51
N THR A 191 24.70 25.86 10.73
CA THR A 191 24.02 25.81 12.04
C THR A 191 23.78 24.36 12.46
N PRO A 192 23.71 24.04 13.77
CA PRO A 192 23.42 22.69 14.21
C PRO A 192 22.05 22.21 13.70
N ALA A 193 21.98 21.00 13.16
CA ALA A 193 20.71 20.35 12.82
C ALA A 193 20.13 19.59 14.03
N PRO A 194 18.80 19.36 14.09
CA PRO A 194 18.19 18.51 15.12
C PRO A 194 18.70 17.07 15.08
N ASP A 195 18.81 16.53 13.88
CA ASP A 195 19.32 15.20 13.56
C ASP A 195 19.94 15.21 12.15
N THR A 196 20.56 14.10 11.77
CA THR A 196 21.38 14.02 10.57
C THR A 196 20.61 13.67 9.31
N GLY A 197 19.44 13.03 9.45
CA GLY A 197 18.47 12.88 8.37
C GLY A 197 17.87 14.23 7.97
N THR A 198 17.42 15.01 8.95
CA THR A 198 16.92 16.37 8.75
C THR A 198 17.98 17.25 8.07
N ALA A 199 19.24 17.14 8.47
CA ALA A 199 20.32 17.90 7.83
C ALA A 199 20.53 17.51 6.36
N PHE A 200 20.46 16.22 6.04
CA PHE A 200 20.57 15.73 4.66
C PHE A 200 19.44 16.27 3.79
N ILE A 201 18.20 16.09 4.24
CA ILE A 201 17.00 16.52 3.52
C ILE A 201 17.02 18.05 3.37
N HIS A 202 17.30 18.79 4.45
CA HIS A 202 17.37 20.25 4.40
C HIS A 202 18.41 20.72 3.40
N ASN A 203 19.65 20.24 3.52
CA ASN A 203 20.73 20.73 2.67
C ASN A 203 20.50 20.35 1.20
N ARG A 204 19.93 19.16 0.93
CA ARG A 204 19.46 18.83 -0.42
C ARG A 204 18.43 19.85 -0.91
N ASP A 205 17.35 20.08 -0.17
CA ASP A 205 16.24 20.92 -0.63
C ASP A 205 16.62 22.41 -0.76
N THR A 206 17.49 22.92 0.11
CA THR A 206 17.85 24.34 0.16
C THR A 206 19.09 24.68 -0.65
N ALA A 207 20.12 23.84 -0.62
CA ALA A 207 21.40 24.13 -1.23
C ALA A 207 21.61 23.42 -2.58
N TRP A 208 21.01 22.24 -2.79
CA TRP A 208 21.43 21.37 -3.90
C TRP A 208 20.34 20.90 -4.85
N LYS A 209 19.06 21.08 -4.53
CA LYS A 209 17.79 20.74 -5.23
C LYS A 209 17.70 19.38 -5.93
N ARG A 210 18.75 18.90 -6.58
CA ARG A 210 18.85 17.61 -7.25
C ARG A 210 20.32 17.18 -7.38
N PHE A 211 20.61 15.96 -6.96
CA PHE A 211 21.82 15.21 -7.28
C PHE A 211 21.66 14.52 -8.63
N GLU A 212 22.66 14.67 -9.49
CA GLU A 212 22.68 13.93 -10.76
C GLU A 212 23.35 12.56 -10.60
N SER A 213 24.27 12.44 -9.65
CA SER A 213 25.05 11.23 -9.40
C SER A 213 25.39 11.01 -7.94
N LEU A 214 25.72 9.76 -7.57
CA LEU A 214 26.28 9.44 -6.26
C LEU A 214 27.60 10.17 -5.97
N ARG A 215 28.36 10.49 -7.02
CA ARG A 215 29.59 11.27 -6.93
C ARG A 215 29.33 12.69 -6.43
N ASP A 216 28.20 13.30 -6.79
CA ASP A 216 27.84 14.63 -6.29
C ASP A 216 27.63 14.59 -4.78
N ILE A 217 26.95 13.54 -4.30
CA ILE A 217 26.75 13.28 -2.87
C ILE A 217 28.11 13.08 -2.16
N LEU A 218 29.05 12.31 -2.74
CA LEU A 218 30.41 12.15 -2.19
C LEU A 218 31.19 13.47 -2.14
N THR A 219 31.07 14.29 -3.19
CA THR A 219 31.79 15.57 -3.29
C THR A 219 31.34 16.55 -2.21
N LEU A 220 30.05 16.55 -1.88
CA LEU A 220 29.51 17.30 -0.74
C LEU A 220 30.14 16.90 0.59
N ASN A 221 30.54 15.63 0.68
CA ASN A 221 31.00 15.04 1.91
C ASN A 221 32.47 15.32 2.25
N THR A 222 33.18 16.04 1.37
CA THR A 222 34.56 16.42 1.62
C THR A 222 34.68 17.36 2.84
N SER A 223 35.62 17.04 3.73
CA SER A 223 35.76 17.54 5.11
C SER A 223 35.78 19.06 5.32
N ALA A 224 35.95 19.86 4.26
CA ALA A 224 35.84 21.32 4.33
C ALA A 224 34.39 21.80 4.62
N ARG A 225 33.37 20.97 4.38
CA ARG A 225 31.98 21.43 4.22
C ARG A 225 30.99 20.96 5.29
N GLY A 226 31.43 20.20 6.29
CA GLY A 226 30.61 19.83 7.46
C GLY A 226 29.95 18.44 7.38
N GLY A 227 30.24 17.68 6.32
CA GLY A 227 30.02 16.24 6.17
C GLY A 227 28.69 15.72 6.72
N VAL A 228 27.61 15.80 5.95
CA VAL A 228 26.32 15.23 6.36
C VAL A 228 26.37 13.71 6.38
N ILE A 229 27.18 13.11 5.51
CA ILE A 229 27.38 11.67 5.43
C ILE A 229 28.71 11.36 6.15
N GLY A 230 28.70 10.70 7.30
CA GLY A 230 29.95 10.39 8.02
C GLY A 230 30.81 9.32 7.33
N GLY A 231 30.17 8.44 6.54
CA GLY A 231 30.78 7.22 6.01
C GLY A 231 30.75 7.08 4.48
N ASP A 232 31.07 5.87 4.00
CA ASP A 232 30.92 5.51 2.60
C ASP A 232 29.43 5.38 2.26
N ILE A 233 29.01 5.87 1.09
CA ILE A 233 27.61 5.79 0.65
C ILE A 233 27.24 4.33 0.37
N ALA A 234 26.34 3.76 1.18
CA ALA A 234 25.98 2.35 1.14
C ALA A 234 24.51 2.09 0.80
N SER A 235 23.64 3.04 1.09
CA SER A 235 22.18 2.86 1.06
C SER A 235 21.49 3.74 0.03
N PHE A 236 22.23 4.62 -0.64
CA PHE A 236 21.69 5.60 -1.58
C PHE A 236 21.95 5.23 -3.05
N ASN A 237 21.05 5.72 -3.90
CA ASN A 237 21.14 5.87 -5.34
C ASN A 237 20.65 7.31 -5.68
N THR A 238 20.81 7.74 -6.93
CA THR A 238 20.28 9.04 -7.44
C THR A 238 19.24 8.86 -8.53
N TYR A 239 18.99 7.61 -8.92
CA TYR A 239 18.06 7.26 -9.97
C TYR A 239 17.28 6.02 -9.56
N SER A 240 16.04 6.22 -9.13
CA SER A 240 15.05 5.15 -8.98
C SER A 240 13.74 5.61 -9.63
N LEU A 241 13.00 4.67 -10.21
CA LEU A 241 11.74 4.95 -10.87
C LEU A 241 10.77 3.82 -10.58
N TYR A 242 9.60 4.16 -10.05
CA TYR A 242 8.51 3.22 -9.96
C TYR A 242 7.54 3.44 -11.13
N PRO A 243 7.41 2.53 -12.11
CA PRO A 243 6.46 2.72 -13.19
C PRO A 243 5.05 2.49 -12.67
N SER A 244 4.23 3.54 -12.65
CA SER A 244 2.80 3.40 -12.80
C SER A 244 2.52 3.11 -14.28
N ASN A 245 2.91 1.93 -14.74
CA ASN A 245 2.07 1.36 -15.78
C ASN A 245 0.72 1.10 -15.13
N ARG A 246 -0.34 1.55 -15.81
CA ARG A 246 -1.72 1.21 -15.47
C ARG A 246 -1.79 -0.31 -15.48
N MET A 247 -1.61 -0.93 -14.32
CA MET A 247 -2.11 -2.27 -14.11
C MET A 247 -3.63 -2.18 -14.31
N ASN A 248 -4.31 -3.31 -14.52
CA ASN A 248 -5.77 -3.33 -14.54
C ASN A 248 -6.26 -3.03 -13.12
N THR A 249 -6.13 -1.77 -12.71
CA THR A 249 -6.45 -1.29 -11.39
C THR A 249 -7.70 -0.43 -11.50
N LEU A 250 -8.66 -0.73 -10.63
CA LEU A 250 -9.86 0.07 -10.51
C LEU A 250 -9.50 1.32 -9.72
N LEU A 251 -9.91 2.46 -10.28
CA LEU A 251 -9.82 3.73 -9.57
C LEU A 251 -11.06 3.87 -8.70
N LEU A 252 -10.85 3.91 -7.39
CA LEU A 252 -11.90 4.10 -6.41
C LEU A 252 -12.27 5.58 -6.31
N THR A 253 -13.42 5.91 -6.85
CA THR A 253 -14.06 7.23 -6.74
C THR A 253 -15.47 7.08 -6.19
N GLU A 254 -16.09 8.19 -5.77
CA GLU A 254 -17.53 8.23 -5.46
C GLU A 254 -18.40 7.75 -6.65
N ASP A 255 -17.88 7.86 -7.89
CA ASP A 255 -18.54 7.41 -9.11
C ASP A 255 -18.23 5.94 -9.48
N THR A 256 -17.56 5.18 -8.60
CA THR A 256 -17.28 3.75 -8.86
C THR A 256 -18.61 3.00 -8.88
N ASP A 257 -18.80 2.19 -9.91
CA ASP A 257 -19.99 1.36 -10.08
C ASP A 257 -19.87 0.08 -9.24
N ALA A 258 -20.94 -0.30 -8.53
CA ALA A 258 -20.96 -1.46 -7.62
C ALA A 258 -20.63 -2.76 -8.37
N ASP A 259 -21.31 -3.04 -9.48
CA ASP A 259 -21.08 -4.22 -10.31
C ASP A 259 -19.61 -4.32 -10.76
N THR A 260 -18.98 -3.18 -11.08
CA THR A 260 -17.56 -3.13 -11.48
C THR A 260 -16.63 -3.44 -10.30
N LEU A 261 -16.95 -2.94 -9.10
CA LEU A 261 -16.18 -3.21 -7.88
C LEU A 261 -16.27 -4.70 -7.52
N GLU A 262 -17.48 -5.26 -7.55
CA GLU A 262 -17.76 -6.68 -7.34
C GLU A 262 -17.00 -7.56 -8.33
N GLU A 263 -17.06 -7.26 -9.64
CA GLU A 263 -16.34 -8.00 -10.68
C GLU A 263 -14.84 -8.08 -10.38
N VAL A 264 -14.23 -6.96 -9.94
CA VAL A 264 -12.80 -6.93 -9.60
C VAL A 264 -12.52 -7.73 -8.32
N LEU A 265 -13.35 -7.59 -7.29
CA LEU A 265 -13.22 -8.33 -6.03
C LEU A 265 -13.31 -9.85 -6.26
N THR A 266 -14.26 -10.30 -7.08
CA THR A 266 -14.43 -11.72 -7.41
C THR A 266 -13.33 -12.23 -8.34
N GLU A 267 -13.15 -11.60 -9.51
CA GLU A 267 -12.29 -12.14 -10.55
C GLU A 267 -10.79 -11.94 -10.28
N GLN A 268 -10.43 -10.84 -9.62
CA GLN A 268 -9.02 -10.47 -9.40
C GLN A 268 -8.58 -10.68 -7.96
N CYS A 269 -9.47 -10.41 -6.98
CA CYS A 269 -9.13 -10.60 -5.56
C CYS A 269 -9.45 -11.98 -5.00
N GLY A 270 -10.31 -12.76 -5.68
CA GLY A 270 -10.61 -14.14 -5.30
C GLY A 270 -11.62 -14.26 -4.15
N PHE A 271 -12.37 -13.19 -3.85
CA PHE A 271 -13.53 -13.26 -2.98
C PHE A 271 -14.65 -14.05 -3.66
N SER A 272 -15.49 -14.74 -2.88
CA SER A 272 -16.73 -15.33 -3.40
C SER A 272 -17.72 -14.23 -3.79
N ASP A 273 -18.68 -14.54 -4.66
CA ASP A 273 -19.69 -13.59 -5.13
C ASP A 273 -20.39 -12.85 -3.97
N LYS A 274 -20.77 -13.58 -2.90
CA LYS A 274 -21.40 -13.00 -1.70
C LYS A 274 -20.45 -12.10 -0.91
N GLU A 275 -19.19 -12.49 -0.76
CA GLU A 275 -18.19 -11.66 -0.05
C GLU A 275 -17.87 -10.39 -0.86
N ALA A 276 -17.85 -10.47 -2.19
CA ALA A 276 -17.59 -9.35 -3.08
C ALA A 276 -18.74 -8.33 -3.09
N GLU A 277 -19.99 -8.80 -3.18
CA GLU A 277 -21.23 -7.99 -3.02
C GLU A 277 -21.19 -7.24 -1.68
N GLN A 278 -21.01 -7.99 -0.58
CA GLN A 278 -20.92 -7.43 0.76
C GLN A 278 -19.80 -6.39 0.91
N LEU A 279 -18.62 -6.64 0.35
CA LEU A 279 -17.49 -5.71 0.39
C LEU A 279 -17.74 -4.47 -0.46
N ALA A 280 -18.48 -4.58 -1.56
CA ALA A 280 -18.86 -3.45 -2.38
C ALA A 280 -19.84 -2.55 -1.63
N ASP A 281 -20.87 -3.11 -0.99
CA ASP A 281 -21.79 -2.35 -0.15
C ASP A 281 -21.06 -1.70 1.03
N ASN A 282 -20.24 -2.47 1.75
CA ASN A 282 -19.38 -1.95 2.82
C ASN A 282 -18.45 -0.82 2.35
N TYR A 283 -17.94 -0.88 1.12
CA TYR A 283 -17.10 0.19 0.57
C TYR A 283 -17.87 1.49 0.42
N PHE A 284 -19.14 1.43 0.02
CA PHE A 284 -19.93 2.63 -0.17
C PHE A 284 -20.38 3.23 1.16
N ASP A 285 -20.95 2.40 2.04
CA ASP A 285 -21.31 2.74 3.43
C ASP A 285 -20.13 3.32 4.22
N TYR A 286 -18.90 3.00 3.81
CA TYR A 286 -17.68 3.54 4.42
C TYR A 286 -17.40 5.00 4.02
N ILE A 287 -17.69 5.37 2.77
CA ILE A 287 -17.28 6.65 2.17
C ILE A 287 -18.42 7.68 2.11
N ASP A 288 -19.66 7.25 2.11
CA ASP A 288 -20.81 8.16 2.09
C ASP A 288 -21.06 8.78 3.46
N ALA A 289 -21.99 9.73 3.48
CA ALA A 289 -22.20 10.64 4.61
C ALA A 289 -23.56 10.43 5.26
N ASP A 290 -24.40 9.60 4.66
CA ASP A 290 -25.55 9.01 5.33
C ASP A 290 -25.10 8.04 6.43
N ARG A 291 -26.08 7.57 7.18
CA ARG A 291 -25.93 6.59 8.24
C ARG A 291 -26.99 5.50 7.99
N ILE A 292 -27.17 5.16 6.72
CA ILE A 292 -28.17 4.21 6.26
C ILE A 292 -27.43 3.11 5.49
N PRO A 293 -27.33 1.89 6.05
CA PRO A 293 -26.65 0.80 5.38
C PRO A 293 -27.33 0.47 4.06
N ARG A 294 -26.55 0.25 3.01
CA ARG A 294 -27.10 -0.16 1.71
C ARG A 294 -27.72 -1.54 1.74
N ASP A 295 -27.10 -2.46 2.47
CA ASP A 295 -27.62 -3.79 2.72
C ASP A 295 -27.99 -3.96 4.19
N LEU A 296 -29.28 -3.87 4.47
CA LEU A 296 -29.85 -4.11 5.80
C LEU A 296 -29.78 -5.59 6.20
N HIS A 297 -29.47 -6.47 5.26
CA HIS A 297 -29.22 -7.89 5.46
C HIS A 297 -27.74 -8.23 5.24
N GLY A 298 -26.86 -7.24 5.40
CA GLY A 298 -25.42 -7.37 5.27
C GLY A 298 -24.68 -6.89 6.52
N SER A 299 -23.36 -7.00 6.50
CA SER A 299 -22.52 -6.16 7.36
C SER A 299 -22.47 -4.74 6.84
N SER A 300 -22.23 -3.80 7.74
CA SER A 300 -22.02 -2.40 7.40
C SER A 300 -20.93 -1.82 8.30
N PRO A 301 -20.00 -1.00 7.78
CA PRO A 301 -19.09 -0.23 8.60
C PRO A 301 -19.78 0.93 9.32
N GLU A 302 -21.03 1.26 8.97
CA GLU A 302 -21.74 2.38 9.55
C GLU A 302 -21.98 2.24 11.05
N ALA A 303 -21.88 3.37 11.74
CA ALA A 303 -22.12 3.48 13.18
C ALA A 303 -23.63 3.53 13.49
N VAL A 304 -24.37 2.51 13.03
CA VAL A 304 -25.79 2.36 13.33
C VAL A 304 -25.99 1.47 14.56
N PRO A 305 -27.05 1.69 15.37
CA PRO A 305 -27.39 0.78 16.44
C PRO A 305 -27.75 -0.58 15.84
N MET A 306 -26.98 -1.62 16.19
CA MET A 306 -27.24 -2.98 15.71
C MET A 306 -27.81 -3.82 16.85
N ILE A 307 -28.84 -4.63 16.61
CA ILE A 307 -29.40 -5.53 17.62
C ILE A 307 -28.34 -6.58 18.00
N ASN A 308 -27.93 -6.57 19.27
CA ASN A 308 -26.93 -7.46 19.85
C ASN A 308 -27.55 -8.58 20.67
N GLU A 309 -28.47 -8.24 21.57
CA GLU A 309 -29.13 -9.22 22.43
C GLU A 309 -30.62 -8.97 22.44
N ILE A 310 -31.39 -10.06 22.46
CA ILE A 310 -32.84 -10.04 22.63
C ILE A 310 -33.15 -10.96 23.78
N ARG A 311 -33.79 -10.44 24.81
CA ARG A 311 -34.11 -11.18 26.02
C ARG A 311 -35.58 -10.98 26.39
N LEU A 312 -36.28 -12.07 26.65
CA LEU A 312 -37.66 -12.06 27.11
C LEU A 312 -37.71 -12.61 28.55
N ASP A 313 -37.96 -11.74 29.52
CA ASP A 313 -38.07 -12.09 30.95
C ASP A 313 -39.52 -12.07 31.46
N ASN A 314 -39.67 -12.57 32.69
CA ASN A 314 -40.81 -12.29 33.58
C ASN A 314 -42.17 -12.60 32.97
N VAL A 315 -42.29 -13.76 32.34
CA VAL A 315 -43.56 -14.23 31.79
C VAL A 315 -44.50 -14.64 32.92
N VAL A 316 -45.35 -13.71 33.35
CA VAL A 316 -46.37 -13.98 34.37
C VAL A 316 -47.62 -14.51 33.69
N PHE A 317 -48.05 -15.70 34.12
CA PHE A 317 -49.35 -16.26 33.79
C PHE A 317 -50.36 -15.89 34.88
N GLU A 318 -51.13 -14.82 34.68
CA GLU A 318 -52.28 -14.53 35.54
C GLU A 318 -53.50 -15.33 35.07
N HIS A 319 -53.89 -16.29 35.91
CA HIS A 319 -55.09 -17.10 35.71
C HIS A 319 -56.31 -16.37 36.25
N ASN A 320 -57.11 -15.77 35.35
CA ASN A 320 -58.35 -15.11 35.70
C ASN A 320 -59.55 -15.99 35.30
N VAL A 321 -60.08 -16.73 36.27
CA VAL A 321 -61.34 -17.49 36.09
C VAL A 321 -62.50 -16.49 36.07
N ILE A 322 -62.97 -16.15 34.87
CA ILE A 322 -64.14 -15.27 34.71
C ILE A 322 -65.42 -16.06 35.04
N ASP A 323 -65.48 -17.34 34.65
CA ASP A 323 -66.51 -18.30 35.04
C ASP A 323 -65.93 -19.74 34.97
N PRO A 324 -66.55 -20.77 35.58
CA PRO A 324 -66.01 -22.14 35.60
C PRO A 324 -66.00 -22.86 34.23
N THR A 325 -66.36 -22.17 33.15
CA THR A 325 -66.32 -22.66 31.76
C THR A 325 -65.43 -21.81 30.84
N ASN A 326 -64.94 -20.65 31.31
CA ASN A 326 -64.09 -19.74 30.56
C ASN A 326 -62.90 -19.31 31.43
N VAL A 327 -61.75 -19.88 31.13
CA VAL A 327 -60.48 -19.50 31.73
C VAL A 327 -59.80 -18.50 30.82
N HIS A 328 -59.50 -17.32 31.36
CA HIS A 328 -58.61 -16.37 30.69
C HIS A 328 -57.22 -16.53 31.27
N TYR A 329 -56.25 -16.81 30.41
CA TYR A 329 -54.85 -16.72 30.75
C TYR A 329 -54.34 -15.35 30.30
N GLU A 330 -53.58 -14.70 31.16
CA GLU A 330 -52.92 -13.45 30.85
C GLU A 330 -51.43 -13.67 30.96
N ILE A 331 -50.72 -13.48 29.86
CA ILE A 331 -49.28 -13.66 29.71
C ILE A 331 -48.68 -12.26 29.63
N SER A 332 -48.02 -11.78 30.68
CA SER A 332 -47.23 -10.54 30.59
C SER A 332 -45.76 -10.88 30.57
N GLY A 333 -45.00 -10.41 29.57
CA GLY A 333 -43.54 -10.56 29.52
C GLY A 333 -42.84 -9.21 29.33
N GLU A 334 -41.56 -9.14 29.67
CA GLU A 334 -40.69 -7.97 29.43
C GLU A 334 -39.68 -8.32 28.35
N LEU A 335 -39.77 -7.67 27.18
CA LEU A 335 -38.78 -7.79 26.11
C LEU A 335 -37.69 -6.72 26.30
N TYR A 336 -36.45 -7.18 26.33
CA TYR A 336 -35.24 -6.40 26.35
C TYR A 336 -34.54 -6.55 25.00
N VAL A 337 -34.22 -5.43 24.37
CA VAL A 337 -33.36 -5.40 23.20
C VAL A 337 -32.12 -4.60 23.58
N GLU A 338 -30.98 -5.27 23.56
CA GLU A 338 -29.67 -4.64 23.66
C GLU A 338 -29.15 -4.35 22.27
N THR A 339 -28.76 -3.11 22.03
CA THR A 339 -28.07 -2.71 20.80
C THR A 339 -26.57 -2.63 21.04
N TRP A 340 -25.79 -3.10 20.08
CA TRP A 340 -24.38 -2.84 19.94
C TRP A 340 -24.17 -1.45 19.32
N TYR A 341 -23.09 -0.80 19.74
CA TYR A 341 -22.79 0.61 19.49
C TYR A 341 -23.75 1.57 20.23
N PRO A 342 -23.29 2.29 21.27
CA PRO A 342 -24.14 3.27 21.93
C PRO A 342 -24.43 4.41 20.95
N PHE A 343 -25.69 4.82 20.89
CA PHE A 343 -26.10 6.08 20.26
C PHE A 343 -25.07 7.18 20.56
N GLU A 344 -24.71 7.98 19.55
CA GLU A 344 -24.01 9.23 19.82
C GLU A 344 -24.77 9.97 20.94
N PRO A 345 -24.10 10.64 21.90
CA PRO A 345 -24.78 11.21 23.07
C PRO A 345 -25.95 12.17 22.74
N ASP A 346 -26.00 12.68 21.52
CA ASP A 346 -27.07 13.47 20.93
C ASP A 346 -27.25 13.03 19.46
N PRO A 347 -27.92 11.90 19.16
CA PRO A 347 -28.14 11.53 17.77
C PRO A 347 -29.06 12.60 17.15
N PRO A 348 -28.80 13.06 15.92
CA PRO A 348 -29.63 14.08 15.28
C PRO A 348 -31.07 13.59 14.98
N GLU A 349 -31.30 12.28 15.05
CA GLU A 349 -32.51 11.59 14.62
C GLU A 349 -33.15 10.79 15.76
N GLU A 350 -34.48 10.73 15.77
CA GLU A 350 -35.24 9.84 16.67
C GLU A 350 -35.13 8.41 16.14
N ILE A 351 -34.82 7.45 17.02
CA ILE A 351 -34.71 6.04 16.65
C ILE A 351 -35.91 5.28 17.20
N PHE A 352 -36.52 4.48 16.34
CA PHE A 352 -37.71 3.69 16.59
C PHE A 352 -37.37 2.21 16.50
N LEU A 353 -37.90 1.40 17.41
CA LEU A 353 -37.82 -0.05 17.36
C LEU A 353 -39.19 -0.59 16.95
N ASP A 354 -39.26 -1.10 15.72
CA ASP A 354 -40.46 -1.76 15.21
C ASP A 354 -40.38 -3.26 15.47
N ILE A 355 -41.39 -3.79 16.16
CA ILE A 355 -41.52 -5.22 16.46
C ILE A 355 -42.79 -5.72 15.79
N THR A 356 -42.63 -6.64 14.83
CA THR A 356 -43.76 -7.27 14.16
C THR A 356 -43.88 -8.72 14.64
N ALA A 357 -44.94 -9.00 15.42
CA ALA A 357 -45.29 -10.34 15.85
C ALA A 357 -46.19 -11.02 14.81
N ALA A 358 -45.87 -12.26 14.43
CA ALA A 358 -46.72 -13.07 13.57
C ALA A 358 -47.88 -13.70 14.35
N ASP A 359 -48.89 -14.17 13.63
CA ASP A 359 -50.05 -14.85 14.18
C ASP A 359 -49.65 -15.98 15.15
N ILE A 360 -50.29 -16.01 16.33
CA ILE A 360 -50.16 -17.12 17.28
C ILE A 360 -50.77 -18.35 16.62
N THR A 361 -49.91 -19.23 16.08
CA THR A 361 -50.37 -20.44 15.41
C THR A 361 -50.55 -21.53 16.45
N GLU A 362 -51.80 -21.82 16.82
CA GLU A 362 -52.12 -22.92 17.72
C GLU A 362 -51.76 -24.26 17.04
N THR A 363 -50.68 -24.91 17.48
CA THR A 363 -50.35 -26.28 17.04
C THR A 363 -51.31 -27.26 17.70
N SER A 364 -52.51 -27.38 17.14
CA SER A 364 -53.45 -28.43 17.57
C SER A 364 -52.75 -29.79 17.42
N SER A 365 -52.47 -30.44 18.54
CA SER A 365 -51.90 -31.79 18.51
C SER A 365 -52.91 -32.70 17.80
N THR A 366 -52.48 -33.35 16.73
CA THR A 366 -53.31 -34.29 15.97
C THR A 366 -53.44 -35.61 16.74
N ASP A 367 -53.92 -35.57 17.98
CA ASP A 367 -54.40 -36.78 18.64
C ASP A 367 -55.91 -36.90 18.43
N SER A 368 -56.24 -37.86 17.60
CA SER A 368 -57.57 -38.10 17.06
C SER A 368 -58.61 -38.32 18.17
N GLN A 369 -59.59 -37.41 18.35
CA GLN A 369 -61.03 -37.70 18.43
C GLN A 369 -61.90 -36.44 18.26
N ALA A 370 -62.56 -36.38 17.08
CA ALA A 370 -63.89 -35.81 16.83
C ALA A 370 -64.27 -34.41 17.38
N GLY A 371 -64.03 -33.39 16.57
CA GLY A 371 -64.76 -32.12 16.58
C GLY A 371 -64.55 -31.39 15.25
N SER A 372 -65.40 -31.64 14.25
CA SER A 372 -65.35 -30.90 12.99
C SER A 372 -65.88 -29.48 13.19
N ILE A 373 -65.01 -28.48 13.11
CA ILE A 373 -65.41 -27.07 12.99
C ILE A 373 -65.69 -26.80 11.50
N GLU A 374 -66.97 -26.67 11.13
CA GLU A 374 -67.37 -26.15 9.82
C GLU A 374 -67.14 -24.63 9.79
N LEU A 375 -66.20 -24.17 8.95
CA LEU A 375 -66.07 -22.77 8.58
C LEU A 375 -67.11 -22.45 7.48
N LEU A 376 -68.03 -21.55 7.77
CA LEU A 376 -69.00 -21.02 6.80
C LEU A 376 -68.43 -19.75 6.14
N ASP A 377 -68.35 -19.78 4.80
CA ASP A 377 -67.99 -18.66 3.91
C ASP A 377 -68.92 -17.44 4.06
N GLY A 378 -68.35 -16.22 4.03
CA GLY A 378 -69.09 -14.97 3.94
C GLY A 378 -68.24 -13.70 3.83
N GLU A 379 -67.94 -13.30 2.58
CA GLU A 379 -67.61 -11.99 1.98
C GLU A 379 -66.85 -10.86 2.75
N ASP A 380 -65.68 -10.52 2.15
CA ASP A 380 -65.03 -9.21 1.93
C ASP A 380 -65.04 -8.11 3.01
N PHE A 381 -63.84 -7.81 3.54
CA PHE A 381 -63.40 -6.43 3.78
C PHE A 381 -61.92 -6.25 3.45
N THR A 382 -61.64 -5.35 2.49
CA THR A 382 -60.32 -4.76 2.21
C THR A 382 -60.18 -3.44 2.97
N GLY A 383 -59.11 -3.26 3.76
CA GLY A 383 -58.75 -1.94 4.28
C GLY A 383 -57.66 -1.91 5.36
N GLN A 384 -56.46 -1.43 4.96
CA GLN A 384 -55.35 -0.79 5.72
C GLN A 384 -55.54 -0.59 7.25
N SER A 385 -54.55 -0.85 8.11
CA SER A 385 -53.29 -0.09 8.26
C SER A 385 -52.29 -0.73 9.27
N LEU A 386 -51.03 -0.93 8.86
CA LEU A 386 -49.87 -1.16 9.74
C LEU A 386 -49.64 0.07 10.65
N TYR A 387 -49.42 -0.15 11.94
CA TYR A 387 -48.94 0.90 12.86
C TYR A 387 -47.67 0.46 13.59
N THR A 388 -46.58 1.13 13.25
CA THR A 388 -45.27 1.17 13.88
C THR A 388 -45.35 1.54 15.36
N THR A 389 -44.56 0.86 16.20
CA THR A 389 -44.44 1.15 17.64
C THR A 389 -43.14 1.90 17.92
N PHE A 390 -43.22 2.93 18.75
CA PHE A 390 -42.13 3.87 19.02
C PHE A 390 -41.47 3.52 20.36
N VAL A 391 -40.25 2.98 20.33
CA VAL A 391 -39.40 2.81 21.52
C VAL A 391 -38.20 3.74 21.41
N VAL A 392 -38.10 4.72 22.32
CA VAL A 392 -36.92 5.59 22.42
C VAL A 392 -35.81 4.80 23.10
N ALA A 393 -34.81 4.40 22.32
CA ALA A 393 -33.66 3.66 22.82
C ALA A 393 -32.64 4.59 23.49
N TYR A 394 -32.07 4.15 24.63
CA TYR A 394 -30.99 4.82 25.35
C TYR A 394 -29.73 3.96 25.32
N THR A 395 -28.57 4.58 25.61
CA THR A 395 -27.21 4.04 25.51
C THR A 395 -26.86 2.84 26.41
N ASN A 396 -27.82 2.30 27.17
CA ASN A 396 -27.75 1.03 27.91
C ASN A 396 -29.12 0.36 27.80
N MET A 397 -29.18 -0.99 27.73
CA MET A 397 -30.40 -1.81 27.55
C MET A 397 -31.69 -1.00 27.64
N SER A 398 -32.25 -0.67 26.49
CA SER A 398 -33.47 0.12 26.42
C SER A 398 -34.62 -0.75 26.89
N LYS A 399 -35.14 -0.47 28.08
CA LYS A 399 -36.36 -1.14 28.56
C LYS A 399 -37.54 -0.64 27.72
N ALA A 400 -37.96 -1.42 26.74
CA ALA A 400 -39.24 -1.21 26.10
C ALA A 400 -40.35 -1.62 27.08
N VAL A 401 -41.02 -0.65 27.69
CA VAL A 401 -42.26 -0.91 28.45
C VAL A 401 -43.43 -0.65 27.51
N ILE A 402 -44.18 -1.70 27.21
CA ILE A 402 -45.35 -1.66 26.34
C ILE A 402 -46.57 -1.27 27.19
N PHE A 403 -47.53 -0.47 26.70
CA PHE A 403 -48.66 0.04 27.51
C PHE A 403 -50.05 -0.47 27.00
N PRO A 404 -51.15 -0.33 27.77
CA PRO A 404 -52.45 -0.86 27.37
C PRO A 404 -53.36 0.14 26.63
N LEU A 405 -54.18 -0.37 25.69
CA LEU A 405 -55.38 0.28 25.15
C LEU A 405 -56.61 -0.27 25.89
N THR A 406 -57.48 0.61 26.41
CA THR A 406 -58.62 0.20 27.24
C THR A 406 -59.83 -0.19 26.38
N GLU A 407 -60.35 -1.39 26.64
CA GLU A 407 -61.70 -1.91 26.30
C GLU A 407 -61.97 -2.23 24.81
N VAL A 408 -61.81 -3.51 24.44
CA VAL A 408 -62.53 -4.13 23.32
C VAL A 408 -63.54 -5.11 23.88
N SER A 409 -64.81 -4.72 23.89
CA SER A 409 -65.91 -5.65 24.12
C SER A 409 -66.04 -6.57 22.91
N SER A 410 -65.93 -7.88 23.12
CA SER A 410 -66.25 -8.86 22.09
C SER A 410 -67.75 -8.78 21.74
N SER A 411 -68.05 -8.39 20.50
CA SER A 411 -69.31 -8.77 19.86
C SER A 411 -69.00 -9.85 18.84
N THR A 412 -69.74 -10.94 18.93
CA THR A 412 -69.79 -12.04 17.96
C THR A 412 -70.14 -11.52 16.57
N ASP A 413 -69.14 -11.20 15.76
CA ASP A 413 -69.10 -11.46 14.32
C ASP A 413 -67.68 -11.16 13.82
N GLY A 414 -67.13 -12.09 13.04
CA GLY A 414 -65.71 -12.16 12.69
C GLY A 414 -65.17 -10.90 12.03
N ALA A 415 -64.20 -10.27 12.70
CA ALA A 415 -63.26 -9.34 12.12
C ALA A 415 -61.85 -9.77 12.57
N PHE A 416 -60.88 -9.67 11.68
CA PHE A 416 -59.47 -9.70 12.05
C PHE A 416 -59.23 -8.62 13.12
N THR A 417 -58.58 -8.98 14.23
CA THR A 417 -58.15 -8.00 15.22
C THR A 417 -56.69 -7.68 14.90
N GLU A 418 -56.46 -6.65 14.10
CA GLU A 418 -55.16 -5.97 14.10
C GLU A 418 -55.01 -5.26 15.45
N TYR A 419 -53.88 -5.50 16.12
CA TYR A 419 -53.57 -4.89 17.41
C TYR A 419 -52.97 -3.49 17.16
N LEU A 420 -53.64 -2.45 17.67
CA LEU A 420 -53.24 -1.04 17.56
C LEU A 420 -52.50 -0.61 18.84
N PHE A 421 -51.30 -0.04 18.71
CA PHE A 421 -50.46 0.40 19.84
C PHE A 421 -50.23 1.93 19.81
N ALA A 422 -50.39 2.62 20.96
CA ALA A 422 -50.06 4.05 21.14
C ALA A 422 -49.77 4.38 22.63
N PHE A 423 -48.71 5.15 22.93
CA PHE A 423 -48.09 5.21 24.28
C PHE A 423 -47.73 6.63 24.83
N ASP A 424 -47.80 6.79 26.17
CA ASP A 424 -47.36 7.94 27.01
C ASP A 424 -46.74 7.43 28.34
N TYR A 425 -45.85 8.21 28.95
CA TYR A 425 -44.88 7.85 30.01
C TYR A 425 -45.51 7.52 31.40
N ASP A 426 -45.82 6.24 31.65
CA ASP A 426 -45.57 5.46 32.90
C ASP A 426 -46.53 4.24 32.97
N THR A 427 -45.99 3.05 33.30
CA THR A 427 -46.65 1.76 33.69
C THR A 427 -46.70 0.57 32.69
N THR A 428 -46.70 -0.66 33.24
CA THR A 428 -46.46 -2.02 32.69
C THR A 428 -47.53 -2.61 31.74
N LEU A 429 -47.13 -3.47 30.78
CA LEU A 429 -48.01 -4.22 29.83
C LEU A 429 -48.69 -5.44 30.46
N LYS A 430 -49.90 -5.74 29.96
CA LYS A 430 -50.69 -6.96 30.18
C LYS A 430 -51.19 -7.50 28.83
N LEU A 431 -50.82 -8.73 28.42
CA LEU A 431 -51.31 -9.40 27.20
C LEU A 431 -52.19 -10.60 27.60
N GLY A 432 -53.49 -10.57 27.27
CA GLY A 432 -54.45 -11.63 27.59
C GLY A 432 -54.63 -12.61 26.44
N ILE A 433 -54.27 -13.88 26.60
CA ILE A 433 -54.55 -14.97 25.65
C ILE A 433 -55.52 -15.96 26.31
N ALA A 434 -56.78 -15.98 25.88
CA ALA A 434 -57.78 -16.89 26.42
C ALA A 434 -57.72 -18.26 25.73
N PHE A 435 -57.52 -19.33 26.51
CA PHE A 435 -57.65 -20.71 26.04
C PHE A 435 -58.96 -21.30 26.57
N GLY A 436 -59.78 -21.89 25.70
CA GLY A 436 -60.96 -22.65 26.13
C GLY A 436 -60.53 -24.04 26.60
N GLU A 437 -60.75 -24.38 27.87
CA GLU A 437 -60.39 -25.69 28.42
C GLU A 437 -61.19 -26.84 27.76
N ASN A 438 -60.46 -27.88 27.34
CA ASN A 438 -60.86 -29.28 27.52
C ASN A 438 -59.98 -29.83 28.66
N GLU A 439 -60.58 -30.42 29.69
CA GLU A 439 -59.99 -30.74 31.01
C GLU A 439 -58.75 -31.69 31.05
N ASP A 440 -58.06 -32.01 29.95
CA ASP A 440 -57.01 -33.07 29.94
C ASP A 440 -55.77 -32.80 29.05
N THR A 441 -55.56 -31.58 28.52
CA THR A 441 -54.34 -31.26 27.74
C THR A 441 -53.57 -30.10 28.35
N ASP A 442 -52.38 -30.37 28.90
CA ASP A 442 -51.39 -29.33 29.22
C ASP A 442 -51.07 -28.53 27.93
N PRO A 443 -51.12 -27.18 27.95
CA PRO A 443 -50.68 -26.37 26.82
C PRO A 443 -49.19 -26.66 26.59
N THR A 444 -48.84 -27.14 25.40
CA THR A 444 -47.56 -27.84 25.19
C THR A 444 -46.38 -26.93 24.87
N ALA A 445 -46.62 -25.68 24.49
CA ALA A 445 -45.67 -24.55 24.43
C ALA A 445 -46.42 -23.35 23.84
N LEU A 446 -46.02 -22.12 24.19
CA LEU A 446 -46.46 -20.92 23.47
C LEU A 446 -45.25 -20.40 22.66
N TYR A 447 -45.38 -20.36 21.35
CA TYR A 447 -44.36 -19.80 20.47
C TYR A 447 -44.71 -18.34 20.22
N PHE A 448 -43.81 -17.42 20.57
CA PHE A 448 -43.80 -16.11 19.94
C PHE A 448 -42.97 -16.22 18.68
N LEU A 449 -43.64 -16.31 17.54
CA LEU A 449 -43.02 -16.15 16.24
C LEU A 449 -42.98 -14.66 15.97
N ASN A 450 -41.84 -14.03 16.23
CA ASN A 450 -41.63 -12.69 15.70
C ASN A 450 -41.06 -12.84 14.29
N GLU A 451 -41.80 -12.35 13.30
CA GLU A 451 -41.34 -12.38 11.91
C GLU A 451 -40.16 -11.42 11.73
N THR A 452 -40.18 -10.26 12.39
CA THR A 452 -39.12 -9.25 12.25
C THR A 452 -39.02 -8.30 13.45
N VAL A 453 -37.79 -7.94 13.82
CA VAL A 453 -37.44 -6.80 14.68
C VAL A 453 -36.57 -5.82 13.86
N GLU A 454 -36.97 -4.57 13.78
CA GLU A 454 -36.35 -3.52 12.96
C GLU A 454 -36.00 -2.30 13.80
N ILE A 455 -34.86 -1.65 13.52
CA ILE A 455 -34.50 -0.34 14.05
C ILE A 455 -34.63 0.69 12.90
N ASN A 456 -35.35 1.79 13.14
CA ASN A 456 -35.74 2.78 12.13
C ASN A 456 -35.36 4.21 12.59
N THR A 457 -34.84 5.07 11.70
CA THR A 457 -34.70 6.53 11.95
C THR A 457 -35.67 7.37 11.10
N ASP A 458 -35.96 6.89 9.90
CA ASP A 458 -37.00 7.32 8.93
C ASP A 458 -37.11 6.25 7.82
N GLU A 459 -35.97 5.59 7.56
CA GLU A 459 -35.83 4.30 6.87
C GLU A 459 -35.21 3.29 7.86
N PRO A 460 -35.38 1.97 7.62
CA PRO A 460 -34.72 0.95 8.44
C PRO A 460 -33.21 1.05 8.34
N VAL A 461 -32.56 0.96 9.51
CA VAL A 461 -31.09 1.02 9.68
C VAL A 461 -30.53 -0.29 10.21
N ASP A 462 -31.38 -1.17 10.75
CA ASP A 462 -31.01 -2.55 11.13
C ASP A 462 -32.27 -3.46 11.16
N ARG A 463 -32.10 -4.74 10.84
CA ARG A 463 -33.20 -5.70 10.66
C ARG A 463 -32.81 -7.14 11.00
N VAL A 464 -33.54 -7.74 11.94
CA VAL A 464 -33.41 -9.15 12.30
C VAL A 464 -34.74 -9.86 12.05
N GLU A 465 -34.73 -10.90 11.22
CA GLU A 465 -35.90 -11.72 10.89
C GLU A 465 -35.90 -13.07 11.62
N ASN A 466 -37.08 -13.70 11.68
CA ASN A 466 -37.29 -15.09 12.13
C ASN A 466 -36.83 -15.37 13.56
N ILE A 467 -37.10 -14.45 14.49
CA ILE A 467 -36.77 -14.63 15.90
C ILE A 467 -37.85 -15.51 16.54
N GLU A 468 -37.47 -16.76 16.80
CA GLU A 468 -38.33 -17.72 17.50
C GLU A 468 -38.06 -17.67 19.01
N LEU A 469 -38.95 -17.05 19.78
CA LEU A 469 -38.89 -17.07 21.24
C LEU A 469 -39.84 -18.16 21.76
N GLU A 470 -39.29 -19.32 22.13
CA GLU A 470 -40.07 -20.43 22.70
C GLU A 470 -40.28 -20.22 24.20
N LEU A 471 -41.53 -20.01 24.63
CA LEU A 471 -41.81 -19.95 26.06
C LEU A 471 -41.86 -21.35 26.67
N PRO A 472 -41.21 -21.58 27.83
CA PRO A 472 -41.34 -22.84 28.54
C PRO A 472 -42.80 -23.04 28.96
N ALA A 473 -43.35 -24.22 28.64
CA ALA A 473 -44.76 -24.57 28.86
C ALA A 473 -45.20 -24.64 30.34
N SER A 474 -44.27 -24.62 31.30
CA SER A 474 -44.60 -24.79 32.72
C SER A 474 -44.65 -23.48 33.49
N ALA A 475 -45.83 -23.14 34.02
CA ALA A 475 -46.11 -21.96 34.84
C ALA A 475 -45.44 -21.94 36.24
N GLU A 476 -44.48 -22.83 36.52
CA GLU A 476 -43.66 -22.72 37.72
C GLU A 476 -42.62 -21.63 37.49
N SER A 477 -42.69 -20.56 38.29
CA SER A 477 -41.86 -19.34 38.26
C SER A 477 -40.36 -19.64 38.20
N SER A 478 -39.87 -19.98 37.02
CA SER A 478 -38.46 -20.12 36.74
C SER A 478 -37.99 -18.75 36.28
N ASP A 479 -36.96 -18.22 36.92
CA ASP A 479 -36.24 -17.00 36.52
C ASP A 479 -35.54 -17.15 35.15
N SER A 480 -35.90 -18.16 34.34
CA SER A 480 -35.32 -18.44 33.04
C SER A 480 -36.10 -17.68 31.97
N GLY A 481 -35.69 -16.43 31.72
CA GLY A 481 -36.01 -15.77 30.46
C GLY A 481 -35.32 -16.48 29.30
N VAL A 482 -35.88 -16.35 28.09
CA VAL A 482 -35.18 -16.77 26.87
C VAL A 482 -34.36 -15.59 26.40
N ALA A 483 -33.07 -15.82 26.18
CA ALA A 483 -32.15 -14.81 25.70
C ALA A 483 -31.41 -15.35 24.48
N TYR A 484 -31.39 -14.51 23.45
CA TYR A 484 -30.59 -14.71 22.26
C TYR A 484 -29.56 -13.60 22.22
N SER A 485 -28.35 -13.95 21.82
CA SER A 485 -27.27 -13.00 21.68
C SER A 485 -26.52 -13.24 20.37
N CYS A 486 -26.18 -12.16 19.70
CA CYS A 486 -25.52 -12.18 18.42
C CYS A 486 -24.02 -12.35 18.62
N ARG A 487 -23.42 -13.25 17.83
CA ARG A 487 -21.98 -13.53 17.81
C ARG A 487 -21.18 -12.34 17.31
N ASP A 488 -21.69 -11.67 16.28
CA ASP A 488 -21.12 -10.47 15.69
C ASP A 488 -22.29 -9.60 15.25
N PRO A 489 -22.58 -8.50 15.97
CA PRO A 489 -23.71 -7.62 15.68
C PRO A 489 -23.72 -7.07 14.24
N ARG A 490 -22.57 -7.09 13.54
CA ARG A 490 -22.45 -6.72 12.12
C ARG A 490 -23.24 -7.61 11.19
N ILE A 491 -23.51 -8.83 11.59
CA ILE A 491 -24.13 -9.84 10.75
C ILE A 491 -25.34 -10.44 11.48
N ASN A 492 -26.00 -9.59 12.27
CA ASN A 492 -27.19 -9.93 13.04
C ASN A 492 -28.40 -10.30 12.16
N HIS A 493 -28.37 -9.97 10.86
CA HIS A 493 -29.39 -10.36 9.90
C HIS A 493 -29.46 -11.89 9.66
N ASP A 494 -28.35 -12.63 9.79
CA ASP A 494 -28.30 -14.08 9.48
C ASP A 494 -28.59 -14.93 10.73
N PHE A 495 -29.86 -14.87 11.15
CA PHE A 495 -30.50 -15.78 12.10
C PHE A 495 -30.85 -17.09 11.36
N PRO A 496 -30.37 -18.28 11.78
CA PRO A 496 -29.81 -18.68 13.08
C PRO A 496 -28.28 -18.87 13.10
N ALA A 497 -27.54 -18.49 12.06
CA ALA A 497 -26.10 -18.77 11.97
C ALA A 497 -25.27 -17.99 13.01
N HIS A 498 -25.70 -16.77 13.33
CA HIS A 498 -24.98 -15.85 14.21
C HIS A 498 -25.63 -15.61 15.56
N TRP A 499 -26.86 -16.06 15.75
CA TRP A 499 -27.57 -15.93 17.02
C TRP A 499 -27.46 -17.20 17.84
N LEU A 500 -27.10 -17.04 19.11
CA LEU A 500 -26.99 -18.13 20.06
C LEU A 500 -27.99 -17.93 21.19
N GLU A 501 -28.71 -18.99 21.54
CA GLU A 501 -29.50 -19.04 22.77
C GLU A 501 -28.53 -19.15 23.96
N MET A 502 -28.31 -18.05 24.68
CA MET A 502 -27.44 -18.01 25.85
C MET A 502 -27.94 -16.97 26.84
N ASP A 503 -27.55 -17.12 28.11
CA ASP A 503 -27.88 -16.14 29.15
C ASP A 503 -27.36 -14.75 28.73
N ALA A 504 -28.27 -13.82 28.44
CA ALA A 504 -27.94 -12.44 28.14
C ALA A 504 -27.08 -11.86 29.27
N THR A 505 -25.98 -11.22 28.90
CA THR A 505 -25.09 -10.52 29.83
C THR A 505 -25.20 -9.02 29.57
N PRO A 506 -26.23 -8.34 30.14
CA PRO A 506 -26.51 -6.95 29.85
C PRO A 506 -25.27 -6.05 29.90
N ASN A 507 -25.02 -5.30 28.84
CA ASN A 507 -23.89 -4.37 28.68
C ASN A 507 -22.51 -5.05 28.62
N ALA A 508 -22.45 -6.31 28.22
CA ALA A 508 -21.21 -7.01 27.90
C ALA A 508 -21.23 -7.44 26.44
N VAL A 509 -20.04 -7.43 25.81
CA VAL A 509 -19.83 -8.14 24.55
C VAL A 509 -20.00 -9.61 24.87
N ASN A 510 -20.81 -10.32 24.08
CA ASN A 510 -20.93 -11.76 24.23
C ASN A 510 -19.53 -12.39 24.25
N ASP A 511 -19.28 -13.20 25.27
CA ASP A 511 -17.99 -13.85 25.41
C ASP A 511 -17.84 -14.85 24.26
N ILE A 512 -16.85 -14.63 23.40
CA ILE A 512 -16.54 -15.49 22.24
C ILE A 512 -15.89 -16.82 22.72
N ASP A 513 -15.77 -17.00 24.05
CA ASP A 513 -15.00 -18.02 24.76
C ASP A 513 -15.34 -19.50 24.42
N ASP A 514 -16.46 -19.79 23.74
CA ASP A 514 -16.80 -21.17 23.33
C ASP A 514 -16.26 -21.58 21.94
N TRP A 515 -15.46 -20.74 21.29
CA TRP A 515 -14.92 -21.00 19.94
C TRP A 515 -13.60 -21.79 19.91
N GLY A 516 -13.15 -22.29 21.06
CA GLY A 516 -12.03 -23.22 21.14
C GLY A 516 -10.66 -22.54 21.00
N GLU A 517 -9.94 -22.51 22.12
CA GLU A 517 -8.52 -22.12 22.28
C GLU A 517 -8.17 -20.64 21.97
N GLU A 518 -8.14 -19.83 23.04
CA GLU A 518 -7.18 -18.73 23.27
C GLU A 518 -6.98 -17.67 22.16
N SER A 519 -8.02 -17.18 21.49
CA SER A 519 -7.89 -15.89 20.77
C SER A 519 -8.31 -14.74 21.68
N ASP A 520 -7.33 -14.02 22.22
CA ASP A 520 -7.44 -12.75 22.96
C ASP A 520 -8.18 -11.68 22.14
N LEU A 521 -9.51 -11.77 22.02
CA LEU A 521 -10.38 -10.68 21.53
C LEU A 521 -10.64 -9.62 22.62
N THR A 522 -9.84 -9.63 23.69
CA THR A 522 -9.74 -8.51 24.64
C THR A 522 -9.26 -7.23 23.96
N ASP A 523 -8.74 -7.35 22.75
CA ASP A 523 -8.32 -6.25 21.90
C ASP A 523 -9.49 -5.64 21.13
N LYS A 524 -10.08 -4.60 21.73
CA LYS A 524 -11.32 -3.95 21.26
C LYS A 524 -11.24 -3.25 19.89
N SER A 525 -10.11 -3.33 19.21
CA SER A 525 -9.85 -2.58 17.97
C SER A 525 -10.48 -3.21 16.71
N THR A 526 -10.71 -4.52 16.68
CA THR A 526 -11.46 -5.19 15.59
C THR A 526 -12.98 -5.05 15.75
N ILE A 527 -13.44 -4.58 16.91
CA ILE A 527 -14.85 -4.42 17.28
C ILE A 527 -15.36 -3.00 17.02
N GLN A 528 -14.49 -2.07 16.63
CA GLN A 528 -14.85 -0.68 16.37
C GLN A 528 -15.12 -0.47 14.89
N PHE A 529 -16.37 -0.13 14.59
CA PHE A 529 -16.81 0.38 13.31
C PHE A 529 -16.08 1.67 12.98
N TYR A 530 -15.50 1.72 11.79
CA TYR A 530 -14.81 2.89 11.28
C TYR A 530 -15.49 3.33 9.99
N VAL A 531 -16.12 4.50 10.02
CA VAL A 531 -16.70 5.17 8.85
C VAL A 531 -15.85 6.37 8.53
N ALA A 532 -15.34 6.44 7.29
CA ALA A 532 -14.52 7.57 6.89
C ALA A 532 -15.36 8.84 6.65
N ASN A 533 -16.59 8.70 6.14
CA ASN A 533 -17.43 9.81 5.67
C ASN A 533 -16.69 10.73 4.67
N GLN A 534 -15.83 10.12 3.86
CA GLN A 534 -15.02 10.78 2.84
C GLN A 534 -14.53 9.73 1.83
N PRO A 535 -14.17 10.14 0.60
CA PRO A 535 -13.53 9.25 -0.34
C PRO A 535 -12.30 8.59 0.25
N MET A 536 -12.13 7.29 -0.05
CA MET A 536 -10.94 6.57 0.37
C MET A 536 -9.68 7.33 -0.04
N THR A 537 -8.80 7.56 0.93
CA THR A 537 -7.50 8.19 0.67
C THR A 537 -6.45 7.15 0.30
N ASN A 538 -6.70 5.90 0.71
CA ASN A 538 -5.79 4.79 0.68
C ASN A 538 -6.50 3.44 0.40
N ALA A 539 -5.98 2.61 -0.51
CA ALA A 539 -6.49 1.25 -0.75
C ALA A 539 -6.29 0.28 0.44
N ALA A 540 -5.51 0.64 1.44
CA ALA A 540 -5.43 -0.08 2.69
C ALA A 540 -6.59 0.24 3.64
N GLU A 541 -7.46 1.20 3.31
CA GLU A 541 -8.69 1.41 4.08
C GLU A 541 -9.66 0.23 3.95
N PHE A 542 -9.48 -0.65 2.96
CA PHE A 542 -10.19 -1.94 2.89
C PHE A 542 -9.99 -2.80 4.13
N GLY A 543 -8.87 -2.65 4.86
CA GLY A 543 -8.63 -3.38 6.10
C GLY A 543 -9.69 -3.15 7.19
N HIS A 544 -10.47 -2.06 7.06
CA HIS A 544 -11.60 -1.75 7.95
C HIS A 544 -12.92 -2.39 7.51
N LEU A 545 -13.00 -2.91 6.28
CA LEU A 545 -14.24 -3.44 5.71
C LEU A 545 -14.41 -4.92 6.06
N SER A 546 -15.62 -5.29 6.50
CA SER A 546 -15.97 -6.66 6.79
C SER A 546 -16.11 -7.49 5.51
N THR A 547 -15.67 -8.74 5.55
CA THR A 547 -15.86 -9.71 4.45
C THR A 547 -17.24 -10.39 4.49
N GLY A 548 -18.10 -10.02 5.45
CA GLY A 548 -19.37 -10.71 5.71
C GLY A 548 -19.25 -11.98 6.55
N LYS A 549 -18.04 -12.29 7.05
CA LYS A 549 -17.83 -13.36 8.04
C LYS A 549 -17.68 -12.77 9.45
N PRO A 550 -18.04 -13.54 10.50
CA PRO A 550 -17.91 -13.10 11.89
C PRO A 550 -16.49 -12.66 12.21
N TRP A 551 -16.34 -11.44 12.71
CA TRP A 551 -15.07 -10.87 13.16
C TRP A 551 -13.95 -10.85 12.10
N ASP A 552 -14.33 -10.92 10.81
CA ASP A 552 -13.39 -10.99 9.69
C ASP A 552 -13.47 -9.71 8.83
N THR A 553 -12.30 -9.19 8.46
CA THR A 553 -12.12 -8.03 7.58
C THR A 553 -11.15 -8.37 6.46
N VAL A 554 -11.04 -7.49 5.46
CA VAL A 554 -10.03 -7.68 4.41
C VAL A 554 -8.64 -7.71 5.03
N ARG A 555 -7.92 -8.81 4.84
CA ARG A 555 -6.64 -9.05 5.49
C ARG A 555 -5.53 -8.39 4.71
N LEU A 556 -5.01 -7.28 5.20
CA LEU A 556 -3.85 -6.63 4.58
C LEU A 556 -2.54 -7.28 5.01
N TYR A 557 -2.56 -8.05 6.10
CA TYR A 557 -1.51 -8.98 6.50
C TYR A 557 -2.15 -10.31 6.92
N ALA A 558 -1.48 -11.43 6.68
CA ALA A 558 -1.96 -12.74 7.12
C ALA A 558 -0.79 -13.67 7.44
N ALA A 559 -0.77 -14.24 8.64
CA ALA A 559 0.29 -15.15 9.06
C ALA A 559 0.03 -16.52 8.43
N GLY A 560 0.93 -17.00 7.59
CA GLY A 560 0.80 -18.31 6.93
C GLY A 560 -0.15 -18.39 5.73
N GLU A 561 -0.98 -17.38 5.47
CA GLU A 561 -1.86 -17.27 4.29
C GLU A 561 -1.57 -16.00 3.48
N PRO A 562 -1.95 -15.95 2.19
CA PRO A 562 -1.89 -14.71 1.42
C PRO A 562 -2.75 -13.61 2.02
N PRO A 563 -2.22 -12.38 2.19
CA PRO A 563 -3.06 -11.23 2.38
C PRO A 563 -3.90 -11.05 1.11
N ASP A 564 -5.07 -10.47 1.29
CA ASP A 564 -5.99 -10.25 0.19
C ASP A 564 -5.33 -9.25 -0.80
N PRO A 565 -5.42 -9.50 -2.12
CA PRO A 565 -4.66 -8.74 -3.11
C PRO A 565 -5.28 -7.36 -3.41
N VAL A 566 -6.08 -6.80 -2.49
CA VAL A 566 -6.77 -5.51 -2.69
C VAL A 566 -5.80 -4.36 -2.96
N LEU A 567 -4.62 -4.37 -2.33
CA LEU A 567 -3.58 -3.35 -2.55
C LEU A 567 -2.99 -3.38 -3.97
N ASP A 568 -3.20 -4.48 -4.70
CA ASP A 568 -2.68 -4.70 -6.05
C ASP A 568 -3.61 -4.18 -7.13
N TYR A 569 -4.93 -4.20 -6.86
CA TYR A 569 -5.98 -3.93 -7.84
C TYR A 569 -6.71 -2.62 -7.60
N PHE A 570 -6.64 -2.04 -6.40
CA PHE A 570 -7.33 -0.79 -6.09
C PHE A 570 -6.37 0.40 -5.93
N HIS A 571 -6.82 1.55 -6.41
CA HIS A 571 -6.09 2.81 -6.35
C HIS A 571 -7.05 3.96 -6.06
N THR A 572 -6.57 4.99 -5.37
CA THR A 572 -7.38 6.20 -5.11
C THR A 572 -7.01 7.32 -6.11
N PRO A 573 -7.81 8.39 -6.26
CA PRO A 573 -7.50 9.51 -7.17
C PRO A 573 -6.17 10.18 -6.85
N GLU A 574 -5.83 10.23 -5.56
CA GLU A 574 -4.51 10.68 -5.11
C GLU A 574 -3.38 9.79 -5.64
N ASP A 575 -3.67 8.51 -5.91
CA ASP A 575 -2.69 7.61 -6.53
C ASP A 575 -2.35 7.97 -7.96
N LEU A 576 -3.31 8.53 -8.70
CA LEU A 576 -3.19 8.81 -10.13
C LEU A 576 -2.91 10.27 -10.45
N THR A 577 -3.33 11.20 -9.59
CA THR A 577 -3.24 12.64 -9.86
C THR A 577 -1.82 13.20 -9.81
N ASN A 578 -0.86 12.48 -9.22
CA ASN A 578 0.53 12.90 -9.16
C ASN A 578 1.48 11.83 -9.73
N THR A 579 1.76 11.98 -11.03
CA THR A 579 2.81 11.31 -11.82
C THR A 579 2.73 9.79 -11.92
N PRO A 580 2.64 9.23 -13.14
CA PRO A 580 2.67 7.80 -13.35
C PRO A 580 4.06 7.18 -13.11
N VAL A 581 4.99 7.93 -12.51
CA VAL A 581 6.26 7.40 -12.06
C VAL A 581 6.56 8.05 -10.70
N ARG A 582 6.60 7.25 -9.63
CA ARG A 582 6.99 7.73 -8.30
C ARG A 582 8.47 7.42 -8.07
N PRO A 583 9.39 8.40 -8.21
CA PRO A 583 10.78 8.16 -7.87
C PRO A 583 10.92 8.03 -6.33
N GLY A 584 11.89 7.26 -5.87
CA GLY A 584 12.21 7.10 -4.44
C GLY A 584 11.46 6.02 -3.66
N CYS A 585 10.56 5.25 -4.28
CA CYS A 585 10.02 4.05 -3.63
C CYS A 585 11.13 3.01 -3.42
N ILE A 586 11.06 2.28 -2.30
CA ILE A 586 12.00 1.22 -1.94
C ILE A 586 11.56 -0.07 -2.62
N ASN A 587 12.46 -0.79 -3.32
CA ASN A 587 12.08 -2.11 -3.79
C ASN A 587 11.89 -3.06 -2.60
N ILE A 588 10.70 -3.63 -2.40
CA ILE A 588 10.40 -4.58 -1.32
C ILE A 588 11.30 -5.83 -1.36
N ASN A 589 11.79 -6.21 -2.54
CA ASN A 589 12.74 -7.30 -2.74
C ASN A 589 14.21 -6.87 -2.49
N SER A 590 14.44 -5.69 -1.92
CA SER A 590 15.78 -5.21 -1.62
C SER A 590 16.49 -6.17 -0.65
N PRO A 591 17.75 -6.55 -0.92
CA PRO A 591 18.54 -7.32 0.04
C PRO A 591 19.10 -6.44 1.17
N HIS A 592 18.82 -5.13 1.15
CA HIS A 592 19.36 -4.15 2.06
C HIS A 592 18.37 -3.88 3.20
N SER A 593 18.48 -4.66 4.28
CA SER A 593 17.58 -4.59 5.44
C SER A 593 17.48 -3.19 6.03
N ASN A 594 18.58 -2.45 6.06
CA ASN A 594 18.60 -1.07 6.56
C ASN A 594 17.81 -0.11 5.68
N VAL A 595 17.84 -0.30 4.35
CA VAL A 595 17.00 0.47 3.41
C VAL A 595 15.54 0.12 3.61
N LEU A 596 15.19 -1.17 3.70
CA LEU A 596 13.82 -1.62 3.98
C LEU A 596 13.30 -1.09 5.32
N ALA A 597 14.15 -1.05 6.35
CA ALA A 597 13.80 -0.52 7.67
C ALA A 597 13.36 0.96 7.60
N THR A 598 13.95 1.77 6.70
CA THR A 598 13.53 3.19 6.57
C THR A 598 12.07 3.37 6.14
N ALA A 599 11.48 2.36 5.49
CA ALA A 599 10.05 2.37 5.17
C ALA A 599 9.20 2.35 6.44
N PHE A 600 9.63 1.65 7.49
CA PHE A 600 8.89 1.48 8.75
C PHE A 600 9.26 2.49 9.82
N TRP A 601 10.44 3.12 9.74
CA TRP A 601 10.88 4.06 10.76
C TRP A 601 9.90 5.22 10.94
N GLN A 602 9.45 5.41 12.19
CA GLN A 602 8.40 6.36 12.56
C GLN A 602 7.06 6.18 11.85
N ALA A 603 6.81 5.03 11.22
CA ALA A 603 5.49 4.74 10.70
C ALA A 603 4.49 4.77 11.88
N PRO A 604 3.38 5.53 11.76
CA PRO A 604 2.38 5.56 12.81
C PRO A 604 1.73 4.19 12.93
N ILE A 605 1.52 3.81 14.18
CA ILE A 605 0.77 2.66 14.66
C ILE A 605 -0.42 3.29 15.36
N ASP A 606 -1.54 3.37 14.64
CA ASP A 606 -2.72 4.14 15.12
C ASP A 606 -2.39 5.63 15.38
N ASP A 607 -3.27 6.39 16.04
CA ASP A 607 -3.16 7.84 16.22
C ASP A 607 -2.06 8.32 17.19
N ALA A 608 -1.38 7.43 17.92
CA ALA A 608 -0.53 7.84 19.05
C ALA A 608 0.85 7.18 19.17
N THR A 609 1.11 6.05 18.51
CA THR A 609 2.38 5.32 18.65
C THR A 609 3.13 5.29 17.33
N GLU A 610 4.47 5.34 17.36
CA GLU A 610 5.30 5.25 16.16
C GLU A 610 6.24 4.04 16.25
N ILE A 611 6.54 3.41 15.13
CA ILE A 611 7.54 2.34 15.04
C ILE A 611 8.93 2.89 15.38
N THR A 612 9.58 2.28 16.37
CA THR A 612 10.94 2.63 16.80
C THR A 612 12.01 2.13 15.81
N ALA A 613 13.25 2.63 15.89
CA ALA A 613 14.32 2.27 14.94
C ALA A 613 14.70 0.79 15.09
N ALA A 614 14.74 0.29 16.32
CA ALA A 614 14.99 -1.13 16.60
C ALA A 614 13.88 -2.03 16.02
N GLN A 615 12.62 -1.59 16.10
CA GLN A 615 11.48 -2.31 15.51
C GLN A 615 11.56 -2.29 13.98
N ALA A 616 11.83 -1.12 13.39
CA ALA A 616 12.03 -0.96 11.95
C ALA A 616 13.19 -1.82 11.42
N GLU A 617 14.31 -1.90 12.15
CA GLU A 617 15.46 -2.73 11.79
C GLU A 617 15.06 -4.22 11.72
N ILE A 618 14.27 -4.70 12.68
CA ILE A 618 13.80 -6.09 12.69
C ILE A 618 12.87 -6.35 11.50
N LEU A 619 11.91 -5.45 11.23
CA LEU A 619 11.01 -5.56 10.07
C LEU A 619 11.79 -5.56 8.75
N GLY A 620 12.74 -4.64 8.58
CA GLY A 620 13.59 -4.57 7.40
C GLY A 620 14.49 -5.81 7.25
N ALA A 621 15.02 -6.35 8.35
CA ALA A 621 15.81 -7.58 8.35
C ALA A 621 14.98 -8.80 7.96
N ASN A 622 13.72 -8.85 8.38
CA ASN A 622 12.81 -9.94 8.06
C ASN A 622 12.42 -9.94 6.59
N LEU A 623 12.08 -8.77 6.04
CA LEU A 623 11.90 -8.59 4.59
C LEU A 623 13.12 -9.04 3.79
N ALA A 624 14.31 -8.61 4.21
CA ALA A 624 15.55 -8.96 3.53
C ALA A 624 15.91 -10.45 3.68
N ARG A 625 15.47 -11.13 4.75
CA ARG A 625 15.76 -12.56 4.99
C ARG A 625 14.93 -13.46 4.09
N GLU A 626 13.71 -13.07 3.77
CA GLU A 626 12.78 -13.79 2.89
C GLU A 626 13.22 -13.81 1.41
N THR A 627 14.49 -13.55 1.08
CA THR A 627 15.10 -13.62 -0.26
C THR A 627 14.77 -14.86 -1.12
N GLY A 628 14.23 -15.93 -0.52
CA GLY A 628 13.70 -17.09 -1.25
C GLY A 628 12.30 -16.89 -1.83
N ARG A 629 11.46 -16.09 -1.17
CA ARG A 629 10.13 -15.65 -1.62
C ARG A 629 10.28 -14.35 -2.40
N LYS A 630 9.56 -14.26 -3.52
CA LYS A 630 9.62 -13.11 -4.40
C LYS A 630 8.31 -12.38 -4.31
N TRP A 631 8.40 -11.10 -3.99
CA TRP A 631 7.24 -10.26 -3.88
C TRP A 631 6.95 -9.67 -5.26
N GLU A 632 5.96 -10.24 -5.94
CA GLU A 632 5.54 -9.83 -7.30
C GLU A 632 4.40 -8.79 -7.29
N THR A 633 3.91 -8.41 -6.12
CA THR A 633 2.76 -7.53 -5.92
C THR A 633 2.95 -6.64 -4.68
N ARG A 634 2.09 -5.64 -4.46
CA ARG A 634 2.05 -4.78 -3.26
C ARG A 634 1.48 -5.48 -2.06
N SER A 635 0.44 -6.30 -2.21
CA SER A 635 -0.16 -7.01 -1.08
C SER A 635 0.87 -7.91 -0.37
N HIS A 636 1.92 -8.30 -1.09
CA HIS A 636 3.07 -8.95 -0.49
C HIS A 636 3.85 -8.14 0.57
N ALA A 637 3.68 -6.81 0.66
CA ALA A 637 4.14 -6.03 1.81
C ALA A 637 3.48 -6.48 3.12
N GLY A 638 2.23 -6.94 3.05
CA GLY A 638 1.47 -7.53 4.15
C GLY A 638 2.08 -8.80 4.71
N TYR A 639 2.52 -9.70 3.83
CA TYR A 639 3.17 -10.96 4.22
C TYR A 639 4.41 -10.74 5.07
N ALA A 640 5.20 -9.73 4.71
CA ALA A 640 6.43 -9.44 5.38
C ALA A 640 6.24 -8.98 6.83
N LEU A 641 5.10 -8.33 7.11
CA LEU A 641 4.68 -7.97 8.45
C LEU A 641 4.11 -9.20 9.19
N ALA A 642 3.33 -10.03 8.51
CA ALA A 642 2.63 -11.14 9.15
C ALA A 642 3.52 -12.28 9.66
N ASP A 643 4.52 -12.72 8.90
CA ASP A 643 5.37 -13.87 9.28
C ASP A 643 6.42 -13.51 10.35
N ASN A 644 6.53 -12.23 10.72
CA ASN A 644 7.80 -11.69 11.21
C ASN A 644 7.69 -10.47 12.13
N LEU A 645 6.49 -9.99 12.44
CA LEU A 645 6.33 -9.08 13.58
C LEU A 645 6.82 -9.84 14.82
N PRO A 646 7.90 -9.41 15.46
CA PRO A 646 8.25 -9.95 16.75
C PRO A 646 7.04 -9.72 17.65
N ASP A 647 6.80 -10.66 18.55
CA ASP A 647 5.82 -10.52 19.62
C ASP A 647 6.25 -9.37 20.54
N TRP A 648 6.07 -8.13 20.06
CA TRP A 648 6.29 -6.87 20.77
C TRP A 648 5.28 -6.72 21.91
N GLY A 649 4.39 -7.70 22.05
CA GLY A 649 3.57 -7.97 23.20
C GLY A 649 2.22 -7.28 23.22
N LEU A 650 1.89 -6.42 22.23
CA LEU A 650 0.70 -5.54 22.32
C LEU A 650 0.18 -5.00 20.98
N LEU A 651 0.65 -5.49 19.81
CA LEU A 651 0.09 -4.99 18.54
C LEU A 651 -1.21 -5.70 18.21
N THR A 652 -2.29 -4.94 18.27
CA THR A 652 -3.61 -5.35 17.79
C THR A 652 -3.58 -5.65 16.30
N ASP A 653 -4.54 -6.43 15.81
CA ASP A 653 -4.64 -6.71 14.38
C ASP A 653 -4.83 -5.44 13.55
N ALA A 654 -5.68 -4.52 14.01
CA ALA A 654 -5.84 -3.19 13.41
C ALA A 654 -4.54 -2.36 13.42
N GLN A 655 -3.72 -2.48 14.47
CA GLN A 655 -2.42 -1.80 14.52
C GLN A 655 -1.43 -2.37 13.50
N LYS A 656 -1.49 -3.68 13.22
CA LYS A 656 -0.66 -4.30 12.17
C LYS A 656 -1.12 -3.84 10.79
N ASP A 657 -2.43 -3.82 10.53
CA ASP A 657 -3.00 -3.27 9.30
C ASP A 657 -2.60 -1.81 9.09
N SER A 658 -2.63 -0.98 10.15
CA SER A 658 -2.18 0.41 10.10
C SER A 658 -0.71 0.53 9.65
N VAL A 659 0.18 -0.36 10.13
CA VAL A 659 1.58 -0.37 9.67
C VAL A 659 1.67 -0.74 8.19
N VAL A 660 0.90 -1.72 7.71
CA VAL A 660 0.83 -2.05 6.26
C VAL A 660 0.35 -0.83 5.48
N ALA A 661 -0.77 -0.24 5.91
CA ALA A 661 -1.43 0.89 5.29
C ALA A 661 -0.50 2.10 5.16
N ASN A 662 0.29 2.36 6.20
CA ASN A 662 1.19 3.51 6.28
C ASN A 662 2.55 3.27 5.59
N THR A 663 2.79 2.08 5.00
CA THR A 663 4.09 1.72 4.42
C THR A 663 4.01 1.16 3.00
N TYR A 664 2.92 0.48 2.59
CA TYR A 664 2.87 -0.24 1.31
C TYR A 664 3.15 0.64 0.08
N ARG A 665 2.71 1.92 0.10
CA ARG A 665 2.96 2.90 -0.97
C ARG A 665 4.41 3.39 -1.06
N LEU A 666 5.19 3.17 -0.01
CA LEU A 666 6.62 3.45 0.00
C LEU A 666 7.42 2.33 -0.66
N PHE A 667 6.78 1.19 -0.90
CA PHE A 667 7.38 0.07 -1.60
C PHE A 667 7.03 0.04 -3.09
N GLY A 668 8.01 -0.35 -3.90
CA GLY A 668 7.82 -0.85 -5.26
C GLY A 668 8.29 -2.30 -5.34
N TRP A 669 7.87 -3.05 -6.34
CA TRP A 669 8.36 -4.43 -6.58
C TRP A 669 9.00 -4.59 -7.95
N ARG A 670 8.70 -3.67 -8.88
CA ARG A 670 9.18 -3.68 -10.28
C ARG A 670 10.38 -2.78 -10.53
N ASP A 671 10.75 -1.93 -9.57
CA ASP A 671 11.85 -1.00 -9.76
C ASP A 671 13.18 -1.76 -9.76
N THR A 672 13.77 -1.90 -10.94
CA THR A 672 15.12 -2.41 -11.07
C THR A 672 16.01 -1.39 -11.73
N SER A 673 17.08 -1.03 -11.02
CA SER A 673 18.02 0.01 -11.38
C SER A 673 19.43 -0.56 -11.43
N TYR A 674 20.18 -0.15 -12.44
CA TYR A 674 21.54 -0.58 -12.71
C TYR A 674 22.43 0.61 -12.99
N THR A 675 23.67 0.54 -12.51
CA THR A 675 24.75 1.41 -12.95
C THR A 675 25.73 0.58 -13.78
N ILE A 676 25.91 0.95 -15.03
CA ILE A 676 26.75 0.24 -16.00
C ILE A 676 28.00 1.06 -16.26
N LEU A 677 29.16 0.47 -15.99
CA LEU A 677 30.45 1.01 -16.40
C LEU A 677 30.78 0.46 -17.78
N LEU A 678 30.83 1.33 -18.79
CA LEU A 678 31.10 0.98 -20.18
C LEU A 678 32.53 1.32 -20.56
N LEU A 679 33.17 0.43 -21.31
CA LEU A 679 34.52 0.57 -21.83
C LEU A 679 34.53 0.26 -23.32
N ALA A 680 35.19 1.11 -24.11
CA ALA A 680 35.39 0.88 -25.53
C ALA A 680 36.79 1.33 -25.97
N GLN A 681 37.42 0.51 -26.82
CA GLN A 681 38.71 0.83 -27.43
C GLN A 681 38.63 0.58 -28.93
N SER A 682 38.95 1.59 -29.73
CA SER A 682 39.07 1.42 -31.18
C SER A 682 40.52 1.11 -31.55
N GLY A 683 40.68 0.30 -32.58
CA GLY A 683 42.00 -0.09 -33.07
C GLY A 683 41.90 -0.89 -34.35
N THR A 684 43.03 -1.46 -34.75
CA THR A 684 43.06 -2.42 -35.86
C THR A 684 44.13 -3.43 -35.54
N ASP A 685 43.72 -4.69 -35.39
CA ASP A 685 44.67 -5.79 -35.25
C ASP A 685 45.47 -5.89 -36.56
N MET A 686 46.76 -5.56 -36.50
CA MET A 686 47.62 -5.55 -37.69
C MET A 686 48.23 -6.92 -37.99
N ASN A 687 48.17 -7.86 -37.05
CA ASN A 687 49.01 -9.05 -37.06
C ASN A 687 48.23 -10.37 -36.81
N GLY A 688 46.93 -10.29 -36.49
CA GLY A 688 46.04 -11.42 -36.25
C GLY A 688 46.16 -12.05 -34.86
N ASN A 689 46.73 -11.34 -33.87
CA ASN A 689 46.91 -11.84 -32.50
C ASN A 689 45.98 -11.19 -31.46
N GLY A 690 44.91 -10.55 -31.95
CA GLY A 690 43.96 -9.77 -31.17
C GLY A 690 44.53 -8.41 -30.80
N LEU A 691 43.66 -7.42 -30.65
CA LEU A 691 44.09 -6.03 -30.43
C LEU A 691 45.02 -5.87 -29.22
N LYS A 692 46.27 -5.43 -29.45
CA LYS A 692 47.26 -5.10 -28.41
C LYS A 692 47.26 -3.63 -28.04
N ASP A 693 47.87 -3.31 -26.89
CA ASP A 693 47.87 -1.94 -26.36
C ASP A 693 48.56 -0.91 -27.28
N ASP A 694 49.51 -1.34 -28.11
CA ASP A 694 50.17 -0.50 -29.12
C ASP A 694 49.35 -0.30 -30.41
N GLU A 695 48.29 -1.07 -30.59
CA GLU A 695 47.36 -1.01 -31.73
C GLU A 695 46.11 -0.18 -31.43
N ILE A 696 45.85 0.12 -30.15
CA ILE A 696 44.75 0.99 -29.70
C ILE A 696 44.98 2.41 -30.22
N ARG A 697 43.93 2.99 -30.81
CA ARG A 697 43.94 4.35 -31.37
C ARG A 697 43.15 5.34 -30.53
N ALA A 698 42.07 4.90 -29.93
CA ALA A 698 41.26 5.71 -29.02
C ALA A 698 40.58 4.82 -27.98
N SER A 699 40.40 5.35 -26.77
CA SER A 699 39.72 4.69 -25.66
C SER A 699 38.65 5.61 -25.12
N ARG A 700 37.50 5.06 -24.71
CA ARG A 700 36.47 5.80 -23.97
C ARG A 700 35.87 4.96 -22.86
N GLN A 701 35.40 5.68 -21.85
CA GLN A 701 34.71 5.16 -20.68
C GLN A 701 33.41 5.97 -20.54
N ALA A 702 32.37 5.35 -19.99
CA ALA A 702 31.15 6.04 -19.60
C ALA A 702 30.45 5.31 -18.46
N VAL A 703 29.65 6.05 -17.70
CA VAL A 703 28.73 5.50 -16.71
C VAL A 703 27.32 5.68 -17.25
N VAL A 704 26.49 4.65 -17.14
CA VAL A 704 25.09 4.69 -17.58
C VAL A 704 24.21 4.20 -16.45
N HIS A 705 23.22 5.00 -16.06
CA HIS A 705 22.16 4.55 -15.19
C HIS A 705 21.01 4.02 -16.04
N VAL A 706 20.60 2.79 -15.76
CA VAL A 706 19.51 2.12 -16.45
C VAL A 706 18.47 1.76 -15.43
N TRP A 707 17.27 2.25 -15.64
CA TRP A 707 16.07 1.70 -15.02
C TRP A 707 15.41 0.71 -15.98
N ARG A 708 14.95 -0.42 -15.46
CA ARG A 708 14.31 -1.51 -16.21
C ARG A 708 13.05 -1.97 -15.46
N ASP A 709 12.00 -2.26 -16.20
CA ASP A 709 10.83 -2.98 -15.69
C ASP A 709 10.92 -4.45 -16.09
N PRO A 710 11.04 -5.39 -15.14
CA PRO A 710 11.22 -6.81 -15.46
C PRO A 710 10.01 -7.43 -16.16
N LEU A 711 8.80 -6.88 -15.96
CA LEU A 711 7.56 -7.46 -16.48
C LEU A 711 7.23 -6.91 -17.88
N THR A 712 7.33 -5.59 -18.09
CA THR A 712 7.04 -4.99 -19.41
C THR A 712 8.25 -4.97 -20.34
N GLN A 713 9.45 -5.25 -19.83
CA GLN A 713 10.71 -5.09 -20.56
C GLN A 713 10.86 -3.66 -21.14
N THR A 714 10.34 -2.66 -20.43
CA THR A 714 10.61 -1.25 -20.73
C THR A 714 11.87 -0.81 -20.01
N ALA A 715 12.60 0.15 -20.58
CA ALA A 715 13.80 0.72 -19.97
C ALA A 715 13.82 2.24 -20.11
N ALA A 716 14.38 2.90 -19.11
CA ALA A 716 14.82 4.28 -19.18
C ALA A 716 16.33 4.31 -18.97
N VAL A 717 17.04 5.08 -19.78
CA VAL A 717 18.51 5.10 -19.80
C VAL A 717 18.99 6.54 -19.70
N THR A 718 19.86 6.80 -18.73
CA THR A 718 20.52 8.09 -18.53
C THR A 718 22.03 7.90 -18.69
N PHE A 719 22.63 8.63 -19.62
CA PHE A 719 24.06 8.57 -19.90
C PHE A 719 24.82 9.64 -19.12
N PHE A 720 25.84 9.21 -18.39
CA PHE A 720 26.82 10.08 -17.78
C PHE A 720 28.17 9.82 -18.44
N GLY A 721 28.48 10.69 -19.40
CA GLY A 721 29.76 10.64 -20.08
C GLY A 721 29.83 11.63 -21.22
N LEU A 722 30.54 12.74 -20.99
CA LEU A 722 31.63 13.24 -21.84
C LEU A 722 32.06 14.62 -21.33
N SER A 723 33.30 14.69 -20.83
CA SER A 723 34.04 15.87 -20.34
C SER A 723 33.74 16.35 -18.92
N ASP A 724 34.80 16.34 -18.10
CA ASP A 724 34.99 17.17 -16.92
C ASP A 724 34.65 18.65 -17.19
N THR A 725 33.40 19.06 -16.95
CA THR A 725 33.11 20.48 -16.66
C THR A 725 33.30 20.76 -15.17
N LEU A 726 32.84 19.87 -14.29
CA LEU A 726 32.95 20.11 -12.84
C LEU A 726 34.39 20.02 -12.31
N ARG A 727 35.28 19.17 -12.87
CA ARG A 727 36.65 19.04 -12.34
C ARG A 727 37.64 20.06 -12.90
N ASN A 728 37.51 20.44 -14.18
CA ASN A 728 38.44 21.39 -14.79
C ASN A 728 38.31 22.81 -14.21
N ASP A 729 37.14 23.18 -13.66
CA ASP A 729 36.94 24.48 -13.02
C ASP A 729 37.30 24.50 -11.52
N VAL A 730 37.30 23.34 -10.83
CA VAL A 730 37.59 23.29 -9.38
C VAL A 730 39.09 23.35 -9.06
N ASP A 731 39.94 22.86 -9.95
CA ASP A 731 41.40 23.02 -9.81
C ASP A 731 41.89 24.43 -10.20
N GLY A 732 40.99 25.27 -10.73
CA GLY A 732 41.22 26.63 -11.24
C GLY A 732 41.07 27.76 -10.22
N GLY A 733 41.42 27.56 -8.95
CA GLY A 733 41.40 28.63 -7.95
C GLY A 733 40.01 28.99 -7.44
N ALA A 734 39.97 29.72 -6.32
CA ALA A 734 38.79 30.02 -5.51
C ALA A 734 37.76 30.98 -6.17
N ASP A 735 37.48 30.84 -7.46
CA ASP A 735 36.45 31.63 -8.15
C ASP A 735 35.07 31.06 -7.81
N SER A 736 34.55 31.63 -6.72
CA SER A 736 33.22 31.63 -6.12
C SER A 736 32.32 30.42 -6.40
N TRP A 737 32.04 29.69 -5.32
CA TRP A 737 30.89 28.83 -5.11
C TRP A 737 29.56 29.30 -5.73
N GLY A 738 29.33 30.61 -5.87
CA GLY A 738 28.18 31.15 -6.59
C GLY A 738 28.09 30.67 -8.04
N THR A 739 29.20 30.40 -8.72
CA THR A 739 29.26 29.85 -10.08
C THR A 739 28.87 28.37 -10.10
N LEU A 740 29.27 27.62 -9.09
CA LEU A 740 29.01 26.18 -8.98
C LEU A 740 27.55 25.93 -8.55
N LEU A 741 27.06 26.68 -7.56
CA LEU A 741 25.65 26.66 -7.15
C LEU A 741 24.71 27.21 -8.23
N SER A 742 25.15 28.18 -9.04
CA SER A 742 24.35 28.62 -10.21
C SER A 742 24.34 27.62 -11.36
N ALA A 743 25.34 26.74 -11.47
CA ALA A 743 25.30 25.61 -12.40
C ALA A 743 24.31 24.51 -11.98
N PHE A 744 24.03 24.38 -10.67
CA PHE A 744 22.98 23.51 -10.11
C PHE A 744 21.65 24.24 -9.83
N ALA A 745 21.58 25.56 -10.06
CA ALA A 745 20.34 26.28 -9.99
C ALA A 745 19.48 25.87 -11.20
N PRO A 746 18.19 25.54 -11.01
CA PRO A 746 17.34 25.15 -12.12
C PRO A 746 17.18 26.32 -13.08
N GLU A 747 17.41 26.09 -14.38
CA GLU A 747 16.67 26.84 -15.41
C GLU A 747 15.21 26.39 -15.44
#